data_AF-A0A2J8MVU1-F1
#
_entry.id   AF-A0A2J8MVU1-F1
#
_cell.length_a   1.000
_cell.length_b   1.000
_cell.length_c   1.000
_cell.angle_alpha   90.00
_cell.angle_beta   90.00
_cell.angle_gamma   90.00
#
_symmetry.space_group_name_H-M   'P 1'
#
loop_
_entity.id
_entity.type
_entity.pdbx_description
1 polymer ?
#
loop_
_entity_poly.entity_id
_entity_poly.type
_entity_poly.pdbx_seq_one_letter_code
_entity_poly.pdbx_strand_id
1 'polypeptide(L)'
;MIKVEHLKEKLISQAQEVSRLRSELGGTDLEKHRDLLMVENERLRQEMRRCEAELQELRTKPAGPCPGCEHSQESAQLRDKLSQLQLEMAESKGMLSELNLEVQQKTDRLAEVELRLKDCLAEKAQEEERLSRRLRDSHETIASLRAQSPPVKYVIKTVEVESSKTKQALSESQARNQHLQEQVAMQRQVLKEMEQQLQSSHQLTARLRAQIAMYESELERAHGQMLEEMQSLEEDKNRAIEEAFARAQVEMKAVHENLAGVRTNLLTLQPALRTLTNDYNGLKRQVRGFPLLLQEALRSVKAEIGQAIEEVNSNNQELLRKYRRELQLRKKCHNELVRLKGNIRVIARVRPVTKEDGEGPEATNAVTFDADDDSIIHLLHKGKPVSFELDKVFSPQASQQDVFQEVQALVTSCIDGFNVCIFAYGQTGAGKTYTMEGTAENPGINQRALQLLFSEVQEKASDWEYTITVSAAEIYNEVLRDLLGKEPQEKLEIRLCPDGSGQLYVPGLTEFQVQSVDDINKVFEFGHTNRTTEFTNLNEHSSRSHALLIVTVRGVDCSTGLRTTGKLNLVDLAGSERVGKSGAEGSRLREAQHINKSLSALGDVIAALRSRQGHVPFRNSKLTYLLQDSLSGDSKTLMVVQVSPVEKNTSETLYSLKFAERVRSVELGPGLRRAELGSWSSQEHLEWEPACQTPQPSARAHSAPSSGTSSRPGSIRRKLQPSA
;
A
#
# COMPACT_ATOMS: atom_id res chain seq x y z
N MET A 1 12.58 6.25 1.69
CA MET A 1 11.75 7.39 2.12
C MET A 1 10.63 6.95 3.05
N ILE A 2 9.67 6.13 2.61
CA ILE A 2 8.49 5.64 3.38
C ILE A 2 8.70 5.49 4.91
N LYS A 3 9.72 4.75 5.40
CA LYS A 3 9.99 4.62 6.85
C LYS A 3 10.20 5.97 7.59
N VAL A 4 10.80 6.96 6.95
CA VAL A 4 11.08 8.29 7.53
C VAL A 4 9.81 9.15 7.60
N GLU A 5 8.92 9.04 6.61
CA GLU A 5 7.64 9.77 6.61
C GLU A 5 6.70 9.20 7.68
N HIS A 6 6.61 7.86 7.77
CA HIS A 6 5.85 7.19 8.82
C HIS A 6 6.36 7.51 10.25
N LEU A 7 7.67 7.72 10.43
CA LEU A 7 8.25 8.20 11.69
C LEU A 7 7.87 9.67 11.98
N LYS A 8 7.80 10.52 10.96
CA LYS A 8 7.39 11.94 11.11
C LYS A 8 5.90 12.07 11.47
N GLU A 9 5.03 11.28 10.85
CA GLU A 9 3.60 11.22 11.21
C GLU A 9 3.39 10.79 12.67
N LYS A 10 4.08 9.72 13.11
CA LYS A 10 4.05 9.26 14.51
C LYS A 10 4.54 10.32 15.48
N LEU A 11 5.63 11.02 15.15
CA LEU A 11 6.18 12.08 16.01
C LEU A 11 5.24 13.29 16.13
N ILE A 12 4.54 13.65 15.05
CA ILE A 12 3.52 14.72 15.07
C ILE A 12 2.33 14.31 15.94
N SER A 13 1.82 13.08 15.77
CA SER A 13 0.70 12.53 16.54
C SER A 13 1.01 12.49 18.05
N GLN A 14 2.16 11.92 18.44
CA GLN A 14 2.54 11.87 19.86
C GLN A 14 2.86 13.26 20.46
N ALA A 15 3.34 14.22 19.66
CA ALA A 15 3.51 15.60 20.13
C ALA A 15 2.16 16.29 20.41
N GLN A 16 1.10 15.96 19.65
CA GLN A 16 -0.26 16.42 19.92
C GLN A 16 -0.83 15.77 21.20
N GLU A 17 -0.62 14.46 21.40
CA GLU A 17 -1.03 13.75 22.62
C GLU A 17 -0.35 14.33 23.88
N VAL A 18 0.97 14.58 23.84
CA VAL A 18 1.70 15.25 24.92
C VAL A 18 1.21 16.69 25.15
N SER A 19 0.83 17.42 24.09
CA SER A 19 0.25 18.76 24.23
C SER A 19 -1.15 18.75 24.85
N ARG A 20 -1.94 17.70 24.61
CA ARG A 20 -3.25 17.49 25.23
C ARG A 20 -3.11 17.17 26.71
N LEU A 21 -2.23 16.22 27.06
CA LEU A 21 -1.92 15.83 28.45
C LEU A 21 -1.37 16.98 29.30
N ARG A 22 -0.81 18.04 28.69
CA ARG A 22 -0.43 19.30 29.37
C ARG A 22 -1.60 20.21 29.73
N SER A 23 -2.78 20.03 29.10
CA SER A 23 -3.98 20.84 29.35
C SER A 23 -4.91 20.24 30.42
N GLU A 24 -4.80 18.93 30.67
CA GLU A 24 -5.63 18.19 31.62
C GLU A 24 -4.97 18.22 33.02
N LEU A 25 -5.22 19.30 33.77
CA LEU A 25 -4.63 19.58 35.08
C LEU A 25 -5.19 18.66 36.19
N GLY A 26 -4.44 17.62 36.56
CA GLY A 26 -4.59 16.94 37.86
C GLY A 26 -4.49 15.42 37.82
N GLY A 27 -3.29 14.87 38.06
CA GLY A 27 -3.11 13.44 38.31
C GLY A 27 -1.65 13.00 38.27
N THR A 28 -1.16 12.40 39.35
CA THR A 28 0.23 11.91 39.47
C THR A 28 0.60 10.85 38.43
N ASP A 29 -0.39 10.20 37.82
CA ASP A 29 -0.18 9.17 36.80
C ASP A 29 -0.28 9.74 35.36
N LEU A 30 -0.97 10.87 35.17
CA LEU A 30 -0.89 11.65 33.93
C LEU A 30 0.52 12.22 33.75
N GLU A 31 1.17 12.66 34.84
CA GLU A 31 2.56 13.12 34.82
C GLU A 31 3.54 12.00 34.46
N LYS A 32 3.38 10.79 35.03
CA LYS A 32 4.18 9.61 34.63
C LYS A 32 3.97 9.25 33.17
N HIS A 33 2.73 9.30 32.67
CA HIS A 33 2.43 8.99 31.28
C HIS A 33 3.02 10.03 30.31
N ARG A 34 2.92 11.32 30.65
CA ARG A 34 3.61 12.44 29.97
C ARG A 34 5.12 12.20 29.89
N ASP A 35 5.74 11.81 31.00
CA ASP A 35 7.21 11.67 31.07
C ASP A 35 7.70 10.43 30.31
N LEU A 36 6.94 9.34 30.29
CA LEU A 36 7.16 8.18 29.41
C LEU A 36 7.06 8.58 27.92
N LEU A 37 6.00 9.29 27.52
CA LEU A 37 5.80 9.76 26.15
C LEU A 37 6.89 10.76 25.70
N MET A 38 7.46 11.55 26.62
CA MET A 38 8.61 12.42 26.36
C MET A 38 9.88 11.62 26.06
N VAL A 39 10.19 10.59 26.87
CA VAL A 39 11.35 9.70 26.65
C VAL A 39 11.22 8.94 25.32
N GLU A 40 10.03 8.44 24.99
CA GLU A 40 9.80 7.75 23.71
C GLU A 40 9.86 8.70 22.50
N ASN A 41 9.40 9.95 22.65
CA ASN A 41 9.63 11.00 21.65
C ASN A 41 11.12 11.27 21.39
N GLU A 42 11.95 11.30 22.44
CA GLU A 42 13.39 11.47 22.27
C GLU A 42 14.04 10.28 21.57
N ARG A 43 13.63 9.04 21.92
CA ARG A 43 14.07 7.82 21.22
C ARG A 43 13.70 7.86 19.73
N LEU A 44 12.45 8.18 19.39
CA LEU A 44 12.01 8.29 18.00
C LEU A 44 12.75 9.41 17.24
N ARG A 45 13.10 10.52 17.90
CA ARG A 45 13.97 11.57 17.33
C ARG A 45 15.43 11.13 17.14
N GLN A 46 15.92 10.14 17.88
CA GLN A 46 17.24 9.54 17.64
C GLN A 46 17.18 8.53 16.48
N GLU A 47 16.18 7.65 16.47
CA GLU A 47 15.95 6.68 15.38
C GLU A 47 15.71 7.39 14.03
N MET A 48 14.92 8.48 14.00
CA MET A 48 14.74 9.30 12.79
C MET A 48 16.05 9.92 12.29
N ARG A 49 16.85 10.54 13.17
CA ARG A 49 18.14 11.15 12.79
C ARG A 49 19.14 10.10 12.28
N ARG A 50 19.13 8.89 12.86
CA ARG A 50 19.92 7.76 12.35
C ARG A 50 19.46 7.33 10.96
N CYS A 51 18.16 7.14 10.74
CA CYS A 51 17.63 6.79 9.42
C CYS A 51 17.90 7.87 8.37
N GLU A 52 17.87 9.16 8.73
CA GLU A 52 18.20 10.25 7.81
C GLU A 52 19.70 10.27 7.47
N ALA A 53 20.59 9.98 8.42
CA ALA A 53 22.03 9.83 8.17
C ALA A 53 22.36 8.63 7.25
N GLU A 54 21.79 7.44 7.51
CA GLU A 54 21.95 6.24 6.67
C GLU A 54 21.44 6.50 5.23
N LEU A 55 20.35 7.27 5.06
CA LEU A 55 19.80 7.66 3.76
C LEU A 55 20.65 8.72 3.05
N GLN A 56 21.35 9.57 3.80
CA GLN A 56 22.31 10.55 3.26
C GLN A 56 23.61 9.87 2.81
N GLU A 57 24.12 8.89 3.58
CA GLU A 57 25.30 8.09 3.22
C GLU A 57 25.06 7.27 1.93
N LEU A 58 23.86 6.69 1.79
CA LEU A 58 23.44 6.01 0.55
C LEU A 58 23.35 6.97 -0.65
N ARG A 59 23.02 8.25 -0.44
CA ARG A 59 23.01 9.27 -1.51
C ARG A 59 24.40 9.78 -1.89
N THR A 60 25.40 9.63 -1.02
CA THR A 60 26.78 10.05 -1.31
C THR A 60 27.62 9.00 -2.06
N LYS A 61 27.11 7.79 -2.31
CA LYS A 61 27.79 6.80 -3.15
C LYS A 61 27.57 7.15 -4.64
N PRO A 62 28.62 7.47 -5.42
CA PRO A 62 28.45 7.81 -6.83
C PRO A 62 28.13 6.54 -7.65
N ALA A 63 26.91 6.45 -8.15
CA ALA A 63 26.58 5.52 -9.22
C ALA A 63 27.28 5.98 -10.51
N GLY A 64 28.21 5.18 -11.03
CA GLY A 64 28.94 5.51 -12.25
C GLY A 64 27.98 5.62 -13.45
N PRO A 65 28.13 6.63 -14.32
CA PRO A 65 27.23 6.80 -15.46
C PRO A 65 27.44 5.68 -16.48
N CYS A 66 26.40 4.88 -16.72
CA CYS A 66 26.36 3.89 -17.80
C CYS A 66 26.11 4.61 -19.14
N PRO A 67 27.08 4.66 -20.08
CA PRO A 67 26.90 5.38 -21.33
C PRO A 67 26.03 4.57 -22.30
N GLY A 68 24.88 5.12 -22.70
CA GLY A 68 24.03 4.53 -23.75
C GLY A 68 22.81 3.71 -23.29
N CYS A 69 22.51 3.65 -21.99
CA CYS A 69 21.26 3.05 -21.51
C CYS A 69 20.08 4.04 -21.63
N GLU A 70 18.98 3.65 -22.28
CA GLU A 70 17.78 4.48 -22.51
C GLU A 70 17.20 5.02 -21.20
N HIS A 71 17.11 4.19 -20.16
CA HIS A 71 16.65 4.60 -18.82
C HIS A 71 17.47 5.75 -18.21
N SER A 72 18.73 5.95 -18.62
CA SER A 72 19.54 7.10 -18.17
C SER A 72 19.10 8.40 -18.84
N GLN A 73 18.65 8.34 -20.11
CA GLN A 73 18.06 9.49 -20.81
C GLN A 73 16.64 9.76 -20.32
N GLU A 74 15.81 8.74 -20.15
CA GLU A 74 14.47 8.88 -19.54
C GLU A 74 14.57 9.50 -18.14
N SER A 75 15.49 9.00 -17.30
CA SER A 75 15.72 9.56 -15.96
C SER A 75 16.25 10.99 -15.99
N ALA A 76 16.95 11.42 -17.04
CA ALA A 76 17.36 12.82 -17.21
C ALA A 76 16.15 13.69 -17.59
N GLN A 77 15.41 13.31 -18.62
CA GLN A 77 14.20 14.02 -19.06
C GLN A 77 13.15 14.13 -17.94
N LEU A 78 12.98 13.09 -17.12
CA LEU A 78 12.08 13.12 -15.96
C LEU A 78 12.59 14.04 -14.84
N ARG A 79 13.91 14.18 -14.63
CA ARG A 79 14.47 15.14 -13.67
C ARG A 79 14.30 16.59 -14.15
N ASP A 80 14.52 16.85 -15.42
CA ASP A 80 14.36 18.18 -16.01
C ASP A 80 12.88 18.60 -16.02
N LYS A 81 11.98 17.67 -16.35
CA LYS A 81 10.53 17.91 -16.28
C LYS A 81 10.03 18.09 -14.84
N LEU A 82 10.64 17.42 -13.86
CA LEU A 82 10.36 17.64 -12.44
C LEU A 82 10.83 19.02 -11.96
N SER A 83 12.02 19.48 -12.37
CA SER A 83 12.52 20.80 -11.98
C SER A 83 11.71 21.94 -12.61
N GLN A 84 11.28 21.77 -13.86
CA GLN A 84 10.35 22.71 -14.51
C GLN A 84 9.01 22.80 -13.78
N LEU A 85 8.36 21.67 -13.45
CA LEU A 85 7.12 21.65 -12.68
C LEU A 85 7.28 22.23 -11.25
N GLN A 86 8.46 22.08 -10.64
CA GLN A 86 8.76 22.70 -9.35
C GLN A 86 8.89 24.23 -9.44
N LEU A 87 9.41 24.76 -10.55
CA LEU A 87 9.46 26.20 -10.81
C LEU A 87 8.06 26.77 -11.05
N GLU A 88 7.28 26.15 -11.94
CA GLU A 88 5.89 26.53 -12.22
C GLU A 88 5.01 26.50 -10.95
N MET A 89 5.20 25.50 -10.08
CA MET A 89 4.55 25.44 -8.76
C MET A 89 5.00 26.55 -7.81
N ALA A 90 6.29 26.94 -7.82
CA ALA A 90 6.80 28.03 -6.98
C ALA A 90 6.25 29.39 -7.42
N GLU A 91 6.22 29.67 -8.72
CA GLU A 91 5.62 30.87 -9.30
C GLU A 91 4.10 30.94 -9.01
N SER A 92 3.39 29.83 -9.21
CA SER A 92 1.96 29.70 -8.91
C SER A 92 1.66 29.97 -7.43
N LYS A 93 2.52 29.48 -6.53
CA LYS A 93 2.43 29.73 -5.08
C LYS A 93 2.75 31.18 -4.72
N GLY A 94 3.66 31.83 -5.45
CA GLY A 94 3.94 33.27 -5.35
C GLY A 94 2.69 34.09 -5.67
N MET A 95 2.13 33.92 -6.87
CA MET A 95 0.90 34.61 -7.29
C MET A 95 -0.28 34.36 -6.33
N LEU A 96 -0.44 33.14 -5.82
CA LEU A 96 -1.45 32.84 -4.80
C LEU A 96 -1.25 33.62 -3.50
N SER A 97 0.00 33.86 -3.08
CA SER A 97 0.29 34.63 -1.87
C SER A 97 0.04 36.13 -2.04
N GLU A 98 0.35 36.68 -3.22
CA GLU A 98 0.05 38.09 -3.56
C GLU A 98 -1.45 38.34 -3.67
N LEU A 99 -2.18 37.45 -4.36
CA LEU A 99 -3.63 37.57 -4.52
C LEU A 99 -4.36 37.45 -3.16
N ASN A 100 -3.88 36.58 -2.26
CA ASN A 100 -4.45 36.43 -0.93
C ASN A 100 -4.17 37.67 -0.04
N LEU A 101 -3.00 38.31 -0.20
CA LEU A 101 -2.69 39.59 0.44
C LEU A 101 -3.59 40.73 -0.10
N GLU A 102 -3.86 40.76 -1.41
CA GLU A 102 -4.77 41.74 -2.01
C GLU A 102 -6.22 41.55 -1.54
N VAL A 103 -6.69 40.30 -1.42
CA VAL A 103 -8.00 39.94 -0.85
C VAL A 103 -8.10 40.40 0.60
N GLN A 104 -7.08 40.17 1.43
CA GLN A 104 -7.07 40.64 2.82
C GLN A 104 -7.16 42.18 2.87
N GLN A 105 -6.32 42.91 2.12
CA GLN A 105 -6.36 44.37 2.07
C GLN A 105 -7.72 44.93 1.59
N LYS A 106 -8.38 44.26 0.65
CA LYS A 106 -9.74 44.60 0.20
C LYS A 106 -10.80 44.32 1.27
N THR A 107 -10.65 43.24 2.03
CA THR A 107 -11.55 42.87 3.14
C THR A 107 -11.45 43.86 4.30
N ASP A 108 -10.23 44.24 4.68
CA ASP A 108 -9.97 45.22 5.75
C ASP A 108 -10.55 46.60 5.41
N ARG A 109 -10.39 47.05 4.15
CA ARG A 109 -11.00 48.28 3.64
C ARG A 109 -12.53 48.21 3.62
N LEU A 110 -13.11 47.05 3.31
CA LEU A 110 -14.56 46.87 3.32
C LEU A 110 -15.11 47.01 4.75
N ALA A 111 -14.44 46.41 5.73
CA ALA A 111 -14.79 46.52 7.14
C ALA A 111 -14.69 47.97 7.66
N GLU A 112 -13.68 48.73 7.22
CA GLU A 112 -13.56 50.16 7.55
C GLU A 112 -14.73 50.99 6.97
N VAL A 113 -15.12 50.73 5.71
CA VAL A 113 -16.27 51.40 5.08
C VAL A 113 -17.59 51.01 5.75
N GLU A 114 -17.77 49.74 6.13
CA GLU A 114 -18.95 49.31 6.89
C GLU A 114 -19.06 49.97 8.26
N LEU A 115 -17.93 50.17 8.96
CA LEU A 115 -17.91 50.85 10.26
C LEU A 115 -18.32 52.32 10.10
N ARG A 116 -17.66 53.05 9.19
CA ARG A 116 -18.00 54.44 8.85
C ARG A 116 -19.47 54.60 8.42
N LEU A 117 -20.04 53.62 7.71
CA LEU A 117 -21.45 53.62 7.32
C LEU A 117 -22.38 53.45 8.53
N LYS A 118 -22.05 52.57 9.49
CA LYS A 118 -22.81 52.39 10.74
C LYS A 118 -22.79 53.67 11.59
N ASP A 119 -21.65 54.34 11.69
CA ASP A 119 -21.50 55.59 12.44
C ASP A 119 -22.34 56.72 11.81
N CYS A 120 -22.23 56.94 10.49
CA CYS A 120 -23.05 57.92 9.77
C CYS A 120 -24.57 57.64 9.87
N LEU A 121 -24.98 56.36 9.94
CA LEU A 121 -26.39 55.99 10.16
C LEU A 121 -26.85 56.28 11.59
N ALA A 122 -25.98 56.12 12.60
CA ALA A 122 -26.27 56.47 13.98
C ALA A 122 -26.39 58.00 14.17
N GLU A 123 -25.52 58.80 13.57
CA GLU A 123 -25.62 60.26 13.56
C GLU A 123 -26.92 60.75 12.90
N LYS A 124 -27.27 60.17 11.73
CA LYS A 124 -28.54 60.41 11.03
C LYS A 124 -29.75 60.17 11.94
N ALA A 125 -29.78 59.05 12.65
CA ALA A 125 -30.88 58.71 13.55
C ALA A 125 -31.00 59.68 14.73
N GLN A 126 -29.88 60.17 15.29
CA GLN A 126 -29.90 61.16 16.38
C GLN A 126 -30.45 62.51 15.92
N GLU A 127 -30.07 63.01 14.74
CA GLU A 127 -30.63 64.27 14.21
C GLU A 127 -32.09 64.12 13.78
N GLU A 128 -32.51 62.97 13.23
CA GLU A 128 -33.93 62.72 12.95
C GLU A 128 -34.79 62.74 14.23
N GLU A 129 -34.30 62.16 15.32
CA GLU A 129 -34.99 62.21 16.62
C GLU A 129 -34.99 63.64 17.20
N ARG A 130 -33.89 64.38 17.06
CA ARG A 130 -33.76 65.78 17.50
C ARG A 130 -34.73 66.71 16.76
N LEU A 131 -34.83 66.57 15.44
CA LEU A 131 -35.78 67.31 14.61
C LEU A 131 -37.22 66.92 14.96
N SER A 132 -37.48 65.64 15.20
CA SER A 132 -38.79 65.13 15.62
C SER A 132 -39.25 65.66 16.98
N ARG A 133 -38.33 65.90 17.93
CA ARG A 133 -38.64 66.61 19.19
C ARG A 133 -39.05 68.07 18.91
N ARG A 134 -38.19 68.84 18.22
CA ARG A 134 -38.48 70.25 17.86
C ARG A 134 -39.81 70.42 17.12
N LEU A 135 -40.18 69.47 16.26
CA LEU A 135 -41.45 69.51 15.55
C LEU A 135 -42.64 69.41 16.50
N ARG A 136 -42.58 68.56 17.54
CA ARG A 136 -43.63 68.45 18.57
C ARG A 136 -43.75 69.72 19.39
N ASP A 137 -42.63 70.25 19.90
CA ASP A 137 -42.59 71.49 20.71
C ASP A 137 -43.26 72.67 19.97
N SER A 138 -43.02 72.78 18.66
CA SER A 138 -43.63 73.82 17.82
C SER A 138 -45.12 73.61 17.54
N HIS A 139 -45.62 72.36 17.51
CA HIS A 139 -47.06 72.10 17.37
C HIS A 139 -47.83 72.44 18.66
N GLU A 140 -47.29 72.14 19.85
CA GLU A 140 -47.89 72.56 21.12
C GLU A 140 -47.91 74.09 21.25
N THR A 141 -46.85 74.77 20.79
CA THR A 141 -46.79 76.23 20.75
C THR A 141 -47.92 76.81 19.89
N ILE A 142 -48.17 76.26 18.69
CA ILE A 142 -49.24 76.71 17.79
C ILE A 142 -50.64 76.44 18.37
N ALA A 143 -50.82 75.35 19.14
CA ALA A 143 -52.09 75.06 19.80
C ALA A 143 -52.45 76.10 20.88
N SER A 144 -51.47 76.63 21.62
CA SER A 144 -51.73 77.58 22.71
C SER A 144 -52.19 78.98 22.24
N LEU A 145 -51.87 79.38 21.00
CA LEU A 145 -52.10 80.73 20.48
C LEU A 145 -53.48 80.96 19.82
N ARG A 146 -54.40 79.98 19.86
CA ARG A 146 -55.72 80.05 19.18
C ARG A 146 -56.93 80.34 20.07
N ALA A 147 -56.76 80.76 21.32
CA ALA A 147 -57.87 80.93 22.27
C ALA A 147 -57.79 82.18 23.19
N GLN A 148 -58.19 83.37 22.69
CA GLN A 148 -58.81 84.48 23.47
C GLN A 148 -59.10 85.77 22.66
N SER A 149 -60.32 86.33 22.78
CA SER A 149 -60.62 87.79 22.64
C SER A 149 -62.07 88.15 23.12
N PRO A 150 -62.37 89.38 23.66
CA PRO A 150 -63.63 89.67 24.40
C PRO A 150 -64.47 90.93 23.95
N PRO A 151 -65.67 91.24 24.56
CA PRO A 151 -66.60 92.34 24.17
C PRO A 151 -67.03 93.41 25.25
N VAL A 152 -67.49 94.65 24.88
CA VAL A 152 -68.03 95.77 25.76
C VAL A 152 -69.09 96.73 25.03
N LYS A 153 -69.78 97.71 25.70
CA LYS A 153 -71.05 98.47 25.30
C LYS A 153 -71.27 99.89 25.99
N TYR A 154 -72.29 100.79 25.69
CA TYR A 154 -73.08 101.80 26.57
C TYR A 154 -74.02 102.95 25.88
N VAL A 155 -74.68 103.96 26.59
CA VAL A 155 -76.10 104.61 26.42
C VAL A 155 -76.34 106.07 27.11
N ILE A 156 -77.28 107.11 27.05
CA ILE A 156 -78.66 107.66 26.52
C ILE A 156 -79.05 109.21 26.87
N LYS A 157 -80.06 109.99 26.26
CA LYS A 157 -81.08 111.05 26.84
C LYS A 157 -82.02 112.00 25.92
N THR A 158 -82.93 112.92 26.44
CA THR A 158 -84.26 113.51 25.86
C THR A 158 -84.84 114.96 26.29
N VAL A 159 -86.03 115.53 25.78
CA VAL A 159 -87.09 116.54 26.36
C VAL A 159 -88.26 117.10 25.37
N GLU A 160 -89.27 117.99 25.74
CA GLU A 160 -90.76 118.12 25.30
C GLU A 160 -91.52 119.54 25.03
N VAL A 161 -92.89 119.56 24.82
CA VAL A 161 -94.03 120.58 25.13
C VAL A 161 -95.10 121.03 24.01
N GLU A 162 -96.29 121.63 24.34
CA GLU A 162 -97.64 121.63 23.65
C GLU A 162 -98.39 122.99 23.27
N SER A 163 -99.58 122.91 22.59
CA SER A 163 -100.87 123.68 22.83
C SER A 163 -101.65 124.27 21.58
N SER A 164 -102.90 124.79 21.73
CA SER A 164 -103.82 125.24 20.61
C SER A 164 -105.11 126.06 20.97
N LYS A 165 -105.92 126.49 19.95
CA LYS A 165 -107.34 127.03 19.91
C LYS A 165 -107.61 128.57 19.93
N THR A 166 -108.89 129.04 19.85
CA THR A 166 -109.55 129.66 18.64
C THR A 166 -111.00 130.22 18.88
N LYS A 167 -111.39 131.45 18.44
CA LYS A 167 -112.79 131.96 18.21
C LYS A 167 -112.86 133.42 17.65
N GLN A 168 -113.97 133.79 16.96
CA GLN A 168 -114.43 135.16 16.54
C GLN A 168 -113.46 136.03 15.67
N ALA A 169 -113.49 136.11 14.33
CA ALA A 169 -114.21 135.37 13.28
C ALA A 169 -115.73 135.63 13.05
N LEU A 170 -116.21 136.89 12.91
CA LEU A 170 -117.53 137.12 12.24
C LEU A 170 -117.76 138.49 11.56
N SER A 171 -117.23 139.61 12.09
CA SER A 171 -117.47 140.95 11.50
C SER A 171 -116.87 141.17 10.12
N GLU A 172 -115.98 140.28 9.67
CA GLU A 172 -115.16 140.44 8.46
C GLU A 172 -115.95 140.41 7.13
N SER A 173 -117.17 139.86 7.13
CA SER A 173 -117.78 139.35 5.89
C SER A 173 -118.24 140.45 4.91
N GLN A 174 -118.85 141.53 5.41
CA GLN A 174 -119.56 142.49 4.56
C GLN A 174 -118.65 143.51 3.85
N ALA A 175 -117.50 143.87 4.43
CA ALA A 175 -116.55 144.81 3.81
C ALA A 175 -115.75 144.17 2.65
N ARG A 176 -115.57 142.84 2.65
CA ARG A 176 -114.74 142.13 1.65
C ARG A 176 -115.25 142.25 0.22
N ASN A 177 -116.55 142.44 0.01
CA ASN A 177 -117.17 142.27 -1.31
C ASN A 177 -116.81 143.36 -2.33
N GLN A 178 -116.52 144.60 -1.89
CA GLN A 178 -116.06 145.66 -2.79
C GLN A 178 -114.60 145.47 -3.22
N HIS A 179 -113.73 144.99 -2.31
CA HIS A 179 -112.32 144.73 -2.60
C HIS A 179 -112.11 143.60 -3.62
N LEU A 180 -113.03 142.63 -3.70
CA LEU A 180 -112.95 141.52 -4.66
C LEU A 180 -113.03 141.95 -6.13
N GLN A 181 -113.69 143.05 -6.46
CA GLN A 181 -113.80 143.50 -7.86
C GLN A 181 -112.47 144.04 -8.41
N GLU A 182 -111.64 144.67 -7.57
CA GLU A 182 -110.33 145.17 -7.97
C GLU A 182 -109.31 144.03 -8.17
N GLN A 183 -109.37 142.98 -7.35
CA GLN A 183 -108.48 141.82 -7.48
C GLN A 183 -108.61 141.09 -8.83
N VAL A 184 -109.82 141.03 -9.41
CA VAL A 184 -110.08 140.33 -10.69
C VAL A 184 -109.34 140.98 -11.87
N ALA A 185 -109.10 142.29 -11.83
CA ALA A 185 -108.31 142.97 -12.87
C ALA A 185 -106.84 142.52 -12.83
N MET A 186 -106.24 142.47 -11.64
CA MET A 186 -104.84 142.08 -11.42
C MET A 186 -104.55 140.66 -11.91
N GLN A 187 -105.48 139.71 -11.66
CA GLN A 187 -105.32 138.31 -12.03
C GLN A 187 -105.24 138.07 -13.55
N ARG A 188 -105.85 138.94 -14.37
CA ARG A 188 -105.80 138.80 -15.84
C ARG A 188 -104.43 139.11 -16.43
N GLN A 189 -103.62 139.94 -15.77
CA GLN A 189 -102.24 140.23 -16.19
C GLN A 189 -101.35 138.98 -16.02
N VAL A 190 -101.42 138.35 -14.85
CA VAL A 190 -100.57 137.21 -14.43
C VAL A 190 -100.77 135.97 -15.31
N LEU A 191 -102.01 135.69 -15.73
CA LEU A 191 -102.31 134.54 -16.60
C LEU A 191 -101.52 134.57 -17.92
N LYS A 192 -101.31 135.76 -18.50
CA LYS A 192 -100.65 135.91 -19.80
C LYS A 192 -99.14 135.64 -19.74
N GLU A 193 -98.50 135.90 -18.61
CA GLU A 193 -97.08 135.60 -18.39
C GLU A 193 -96.87 134.08 -18.17
N MET A 194 -97.82 133.40 -17.51
CA MET A 194 -97.77 131.94 -17.33
C MET A 194 -97.86 131.15 -18.65
N GLU A 195 -98.71 131.58 -19.59
CA GLU A 195 -98.80 130.92 -20.91
C GLU A 195 -97.47 130.91 -21.65
N GLN A 196 -96.71 132.01 -21.57
CA GLN A 196 -95.42 132.14 -22.26
C GLN A 196 -94.32 131.27 -21.62
N GLN A 197 -94.34 131.07 -20.29
CA GLN A 197 -93.47 130.11 -19.61
C GLN A 197 -93.82 128.65 -19.95
N LEU A 198 -95.11 128.33 -20.11
CA LEU A 198 -95.56 126.97 -20.40
C LEU A 198 -95.06 126.47 -21.77
N GLN A 199 -94.97 127.35 -22.77
CA GLN A 199 -94.50 127.00 -24.11
C GLN A 199 -92.99 126.69 -24.17
N SER A 200 -92.14 127.43 -23.44
CA SER A 200 -90.69 127.16 -23.43
C SER A 200 -90.36 125.82 -22.75
N SER A 201 -91.10 125.47 -21.69
CA SER A 201 -91.01 124.16 -21.02
C SER A 201 -91.34 122.97 -21.93
N HIS A 202 -92.34 123.11 -22.82
CA HIS A 202 -92.70 122.08 -23.80
C HIS A 202 -91.58 121.82 -24.83
N GLN A 203 -90.88 122.87 -25.28
CA GLN A 203 -89.77 122.71 -26.24
C GLN A 203 -88.56 122.01 -25.60
N LEU A 204 -88.31 122.25 -24.31
CA LEU A 204 -87.22 121.60 -23.57
C LEU A 204 -87.51 120.10 -23.35
N THR A 205 -88.73 119.76 -22.92
CA THR A 205 -89.14 118.35 -22.69
C THR A 205 -89.18 117.52 -23.97
N ALA A 206 -89.48 118.11 -25.13
CA ALA A 206 -89.38 117.42 -26.42
C ALA A 206 -87.95 116.99 -26.76
N ARG A 207 -86.94 117.85 -26.53
CA ARG A 207 -85.52 117.52 -26.79
C ARG A 207 -85.00 116.41 -25.89
N LEU A 208 -85.32 116.47 -24.60
CA LEU A 208 -84.88 115.46 -23.62
C LEU A 208 -85.41 114.06 -23.95
N ARG A 209 -86.67 113.95 -24.41
CA ARG A 209 -87.24 112.64 -24.84
C ARG A 209 -86.50 112.04 -26.03
N ALA A 210 -86.10 112.84 -27.01
CA ALA A 210 -85.34 112.36 -28.17
C ALA A 210 -83.94 111.86 -27.77
N GLN A 211 -83.31 112.49 -26.78
CA GLN A 211 -82.00 112.06 -26.28
C GLN A 211 -82.07 110.78 -25.41
N ILE A 212 -83.16 110.60 -24.66
CA ILE A 212 -83.41 109.34 -23.91
C ILE A 212 -83.53 108.15 -24.87
N ALA A 213 -84.35 108.26 -25.92
CA ALA A 213 -84.56 107.18 -26.89
C ALA A 213 -83.27 106.76 -27.65
N MET A 214 -82.34 107.69 -27.87
CA MET A 214 -81.01 107.38 -28.42
C MET A 214 -80.21 106.48 -27.47
N TYR A 215 -80.11 106.86 -26.19
CA TYR A 215 -79.36 106.08 -25.20
C TYR A 215 -80.00 104.72 -24.90
N GLU A 216 -81.34 104.62 -24.91
CA GLU A 216 -82.05 103.35 -24.76
C GLU A 216 -81.63 102.35 -25.84
N SER A 217 -81.57 102.78 -27.12
CA SER A 217 -81.14 101.93 -28.24
C SER A 217 -79.65 101.55 -28.20
N GLU A 218 -78.76 102.45 -27.77
CA GLU A 218 -77.34 102.11 -27.57
C GLU A 218 -77.16 101.07 -26.44
N LEU A 219 -77.97 101.16 -25.39
CA LEU A 219 -77.90 100.29 -24.21
C LEU A 219 -78.45 98.90 -24.51
N GLU A 220 -79.55 98.78 -25.26
CA GLU A 220 -80.04 97.49 -25.80
C GLU A 220 -78.97 96.80 -26.66
N ARG A 221 -78.34 97.55 -27.57
CA ARG A 221 -77.30 97.00 -28.47
C ARG A 221 -76.08 96.49 -27.68
N ALA A 222 -75.64 97.23 -26.66
CA ALA A 222 -74.55 96.80 -25.79
C ALA A 222 -74.93 95.57 -24.94
N HIS A 223 -76.16 95.50 -24.45
CA HIS A 223 -76.65 94.36 -23.66
C HIS A 223 -76.71 93.07 -24.48
N GLY A 224 -77.11 93.15 -25.76
CA GLY A 224 -77.10 92.01 -26.68
C GLY A 224 -75.71 91.41 -26.88
N GLN A 225 -74.71 92.25 -27.18
CA GLN A 225 -73.33 91.79 -27.38
C GLN A 225 -72.74 91.12 -26.12
N MET A 226 -73.00 91.69 -24.94
CA MET A 226 -72.58 91.11 -23.67
C MET A 226 -73.22 89.74 -23.39
N LEU A 227 -74.45 89.50 -23.87
CA LEU A 227 -75.14 88.23 -23.70
C LEU A 227 -74.53 87.12 -24.59
N GLU A 228 -74.15 87.45 -25.83
CA GLU A 228 -73.48 86.53 -26.76
C GLU A 228 -72.08 86.13 -26.25
N GLU A 229 -71.28 87.10 -25.77
CA GLU A 229 -69.97 86.82 -25.14
C GLU A 229 -70.11 85.92 -23.90
N MET A 230 -71.11 86.17 -23.04
CA MET A 230 -71.36 85.37 -21.85
C MET A 230 -71.74 83.91 -22.19
N GLN A 231 -72.55 83.69 -23.23
CA GLN A 231 -72.92 82.34 -23.70
C GLN A 231 -71.69 81.60 -24.25
N SER A 232 -70.89 82.25 -25.08
CA SER A 232 -69.65 81.66 -25.62
C SER A 232 -68.66 81.27 -24.50
N LEU A 233 -68.50 82.12 -23.47
CA LEU A 233 -67.67 81.82 -22.29
C LEU A 233 -68.22 80.65 -21.45
N GLU A 234 -69.54 80.48 -21.37
CA GLU A 234 -70.15 79.35 -20.67
C GLU A 234 -69.96 78.03 -21.43
N GLU A 235 -70.11 78.02 -22.75
CA GLU A 235 -69.84 76.85 -23.59
C GLU A 235 -68.35 76.43 -23.52
N ASP A 236 -67.43 77.39 -23.62
CA ASP A 236 -65.99 77.15 -23.49
C ASP A 236 -65.60 76.60 -22.12
N LYS A 237 -66.17 77.16 -21.04
CA LYS A 237 -66.04 76.62 -19.67
C LYS A 237 -66.50 75.17 -19.59
N ASN A 238 -67.67 74.85 -20.15
CA ASN A 238 -68.24 73.51 -20.06
C ASN A 238 -67.39 72.49 -20.84
N ARG A 239 -66.94 72.83 -22.05
CA ARG A 239 -66.03 72.01 -22.86
C ARG A 239 -64.70 71.72 -22.13
N ALA A 240 -64.12 72.73 -21.47
CA ALA A 240 -62.89 72.55 -20.70
C ALA A 240 -63.06 71.61 -19.48
N ILE A 241 -64.24 71.61 -18.84
CA ILE A 241 -64.57 70.71 -17.73
C ILE A 241 -64.69 69.26 -18.23
N GLU A 242 -65.36 69.02 -19.36
CA GLU A 242 -65.49 67.68 -19.94
C GLU A 242 -64.13 67.11 -20.37
N GLU A 243 -63.28 67.91 -21.02
CA GLU A 243 -61.91 67.50 -21.36
C GLU A 243 -61.07 67.14 -20.12
N ALA A 244 -61.15 67.94 -19.06
CA ALA A 244 -60.42 67.67 -17.82
C ALA A 244 -60.91 66.37 -17.15
N PHE A 245 -62.23 66.14 -17.12
CA PHE A 245 -62.82 64.93 -16.56
C PHE A 245 -62.45 63.67 -17.36
N ALA A 246 -62.44 63.76 -18.70
CA ALA A 246 -62.04 62.66 -19.58
C ALA A 246 -60.56 62.27 -19.36
N ARG A 247 -59.66 63.26 -19.28
CA ARG A 247 -58.22 63.02 -19.00
C ARG A 247 -58.02 62.34 -17.65
N ALA A 248 -58.64 62.86 -16.59
CA ALA A 248 -58.57 62.28 -15.24
C ALA A 248 -59.12 60.84 -15.18
N GLN A 249 -60.17 60.53 -15.95
CA GLN A 249 -60.70 59.16 -16.02
C GLN A 249 -59.73 58.18 -16.69
N VAL A 250 -58.98 58.60 -17.72
CA VAL A 250 -57.96 57.77 -18.37
C VAL A 250 -56.78 57.51 -17.44
N GLU A 251 -56.26 58.54 -16.78
CA GLU A 251 -55.17 58.39 -15.79
C GLU A 251 -55.57 57.48 -14.63
N MET A 252 -56.79 57.64 -14.09
CA MET A 252 -57.25 56.81 -12.98
C MET A 252 -57.46 55.33 -13.40
N LYS A 253 -57.84 55.04 -14.65
CA LYS A 253 -57.85 53.65 -15.18
C LYS A 253 -56.44 53.06 -15.23
N ALA A 254 -55.48 53.78 -15.80
CA ALA A 254 -54.09 53.34 -15.88
C ALA A 254 -53.47 53.09 -14.49
N VAL A 255 -53.78 53.93 -13.50
CA VAL A 255 -53.35 53.71 -12.10
C VAL A 255 -53.96 52.43 -11.50
N HIS A 256 -55.24 52.14 -11.76
CA HIS A 256 -55.89 50.92 -11.29
C HIS A 256 -55.31 49.65 -11.93
N GLU A 257 -55.03 49.68 -13.24
CA GLU A 257 -54.42 48.55 -13.96
C GLU A 257 -53.01 48.26 -13.45
N ASN A 258 -52.19 49.30 -13.22
CA ASN A 258 -50.87 49.16 -12.62
C ASN A 258 -50.95 48.61 -11.17
N LEU A 259 -51.88 49.10 -10.35
CA LEU A 259 -52.11 48.57 -8.99
C LEU A 259 -52.57 47.11 -8.99
N ALA A 260 -53.39 46.71 -9.97
CA ALA A 260 -53.80 45.32 -10.16
C ALA A 260 -52.59 44.43 -10.52
N GLY A 261 -51.72 44.88 -11.44
CA GLY A 261 -50.49 44.17 -11.82
C GLY A 261 -49.47 44.03 -10.67
N VAL A 262 -49.29 45.08 -9.87
CA VAL A 262 -48.46 45.01 -8.64
C VAL A 262 -49.06 44.02 -7.64
N ARG A 263 -50.39 44.04 -7.46
CA ARG A 263 -51.09 43.12 -6.55
C ARG A 263 -51.01 41.66 -6.97
N THR A 264 -51.14 41.34 -8.25
CA THR A 264 -50.99 39.95 -8.74
C THR A 264 -49.55 39.46 -8.59
N ASN A 265 -48.55 40.28 -8.92
CA ASN A 265 -47.14 39.95 -8.74
C ASN A 265 -46.78 39.71 -7.25
N LEU A 266 -47.35 40.48 -6.32
CA LEU A 266 -47.11 40.29 -4.89
C LEU A 266 -47.80 39.01 -4.36
N LEU A 267 -48.96 38.64 -4.93
CA LEU A 267 -49.66 37.39 -4.63
C LEU A 267 -48.96 36.15 -5.19
N THR A 268 -48.22 36.23 -6.31
CA THR A 268 -47.44 35.11 -6.84
C THR A 268 -46.07 34.96 -6.18
N LEU A 269 -45.46 36.05 -5.71
CA LEU A 269 -44.21 36.03 -4.94
C LEU A 269 -44.33 35.34 -3.57
N GLN A 270 -45.46 35.51 -2.85
CA GLN A 270 -45.63 34.91 -1.53
C GLN A 270 -45.53 33.36 -1.51
N PRO A 271 -46.22 32.61 -2.40
CA PRO A 271 -46.03 31.17 -2.55
C PRO A 271 -44.58 30.79 -2.88
N ALA A 272 -43.94 31.46 -3.85
CA ALA A 272 -42.58 31.15 -4.28
C ALA A 272 -41.56 31.31 -3.13
N LEU A 273 -41.67 32.40 -2.35
CA LEU A 273 -40.83 32.62 -1.17
C LEU A 273 -41.06 31.58 -0.07
N ARG A 274 -42.30 31.10 0.12
CA ARG A 274 -42.60 30.01 1.07
C ARG A 274 -41.99 28.68 0.63
N THR A 275 -42.09 28.33 -0.66
CA THR A 275 -41.46 27.12 -1.22
C THR A 275 -39.94 27.18 -1.05
N LEU A 276 -39.29 28.27 -1.48
CA LEU A 276 -37.85 28.46 -1.33
C LEU A 276 -37.39 28.39 0.14
N THR A 277 -38.20 28.92 1.07
CA THR A 277 -37.94 28.84 2.52
C THR A 277 -38.06 27.39 3.03
N ASN A 278 -39.03 26.61 2.54
CA ASN A 278 -39.18 25.20 2.88
C ASN A 278 -38.02 24.37 2.34
N ASP A 279 -37.61 24.60 1.09
CA ASP A 279 -36.51 23.90 0.43
C ASP A 279 -35.17 24.19 1.11
N TYR A 280 -34.89 25.46 1.42
CA TYR A 280 -33.73 25.87 2.22
C TYR A 280 -33.72 25.18 3.59
N ASN A 281 -34.87 25.11 4.28
CA ASN A 281 -34.98 24.42 5.56
C ASN A 281 -34.95 22.88 5.43
N GLY A 282 -35.25 22.31 4.27
CA GLY A 282 -35.01 20.90 3.93
C GLY A 282 -33.53 20.61 3.76
N LEU A 283 -32.86 21.34 2.87
CA LEU A 283 -31.43 21.22 2.60
C LEU A 283 -30.59 21.47 3.86
N LYS A 284 -30.94 22.49 4.66
CA LYS A 284 -30.30 22.79 5.96
C LYS A 284 -30.42 21.66 6.99
N ARG A 285 -31.47 20.82 6.91
CA ARG A 285 -31.58 19.61 7.73
C ARG A 285 -30.72 18.48 7.17
N GLN A 286 -30.73 18.26 5.85
CA GLN A 286 -29.87 17.25 5.21
C GLN A 286 -28.38 17.53 5.45
N VAL A 287 -27.92 18.76 5.23
CA VAL A 287 -26.52 19.19 5.47
C VAL A 287 -26.12 19.06 6.95
N ARG A 288 -27.05 19.21 7.89
CA ARG A 288 -26.79 18.93 9.32
C ARG A 288 -26.74 17.44 9.67
N GLY A 289 -27.46 16.58 8.95
CA GLY A 289 -27.43 15.13 9.14
C GLY A 289 -26.26 14.44 8.43
N PHE A 290 -25.77 15.01 7.33
CA PHE A 290 -24.72 14.42 6.49
C PHE A 290 -23.42 14.04 7.24
N PRO A 291 -22.87 14.85 8.16
CA PRO A 291 -21.65 14.47 8.90
C PRO A 291 -21.83 13.20 9.75
N LEU A 292 -23.02 13.01 10.34
CA LEU A 292 -23.32 11.82 11.14
C LEU A 292 -23.47 10.59 10.25
N LEU A 293 -24.20 10.69 9.13
CA LEU A 293 -24.35 9.62 8.15
C LEU A 293 -23.00 9.20 7.53
N LEU A 294 -22.14 10.17 7.23
CA LEU A 294 -20.78 9.92 6.72
C LEU A 294 -19.91 9.25 7.79
N GLN A 295 -20.01 9.66 9.06
CA GLN A 295 -19.28 9.03 10.16
C GLN A 295 -19.76 7.59 10.43
N GLU A 296 -21.06 7.33 10.30
CA GLU A 296 -21.66 5.99 10.40
C GLU A 296 -21.16 5.09 9.26
N ALA A 297 -21.19 5.57 8.01
CA ALA A 297 -20.71 4.84 6.84
C ALA A 297 -19.20 4.55 6.92
N LEU A 298 -18.38 5.54 7.31
CA LEU A 298 -16.94 5.34 7.52
C LEU A 298 -16.64 4.37 8.68
N ARG A 299 -17.50 4.32 9.71
CA ARG A 299 -17.39 3.34 10.79
C ARG A 299 -17.70 1.92 10.31
N SER A 300 -18.75 1.74 9.50
CA SER A 300 -19.10 0.44 8.89
C SER A 300 -17.97 -0.07 7.99
N VAL A 301 -17.56 0.73 7.00
CA VAL A 301 -16.49 0.38 6.06
C VAL A 301 -15.17 0.10 6.77
N LYS A 302 -14.83 0.83 7.84
CA LYS A 302 -13.64 0.54 8.66
C LYS A 302 -13.76 -0.80 9.40
N ALA A 303 -14.94 -1.16 9.91
CA ALA A 303 -15.17 -2.44 10.58
C ALA A 303 -15.12 -3.62 9.60
N GLU A 304 -15.75 -3.47 8.43
CA GLU A 304 -15.73 -4.46 7.34
C GLU A 304 -14.31 -4.73 6.83
N ILE A 305 -13.52 -3.67 6.57
CA ILE A 305 -12.11 -3.79 6.19
C ILE A 305 -11.27 -4.41 7.33
N GLY A 306 -11.54 -4.05 8.59
CA GLY A 306 -10.87 -4.64 9.74
C GLY A 306 -11.08 -6.15 9.84
N GLN A 307 -12.33 -6.60 9.76
CA GLN A 307 -12.69 -8.02 9.77
C GLN A 307 -12.05 -8.79 8.60
N ALA A 308 -12.08 -8.23 7.39
CA ALA A 308 -11.43 -8.85 6.22
C ALA A 308 -9.91 -8.99 6.40
N ILE A 309 -9.23 -8.01 7.01
CA ILE A 309 -7.80 -8.09 7.31
C ILE A 309 -7.51 -9.13 8.39
N GLU A 310 -8.32 -9.21 9.45
CA GLU A 310 -8.19 -10.22 10.51
C GLU A 310 -8.43 -11.64 9.98
N GLU A 311 -9.44 -11.84 9.12
CA GLU A 311 -9.71 -13.11 8.46
C GLU A 311 -8.54 -13.53 7.54
N VAL A 312 -8.06 -12.64 6.68
CA VAL A 312 -6.92 -12.92 5.79
C VAL A 312 -5.64 -13.22 6.59
N ASN A 313 -5.39 -12.51 7.69
CA ASN A 313 -4.25 -12.78 8.58
C ASN A 313 -4.38 -14.17 9.25
N SER A 314 -5.57 -14.49 9.78
CA SER A 314 -5.86 -15.81 10.39
C SER A 314 -5.67 -16.94 9.38
N ASN A 315 -6.26 -16.80 8.18
CA ASN A 315 -6.15 -17.77 7.09
C ASN A 315 -4.69 -17.94 6.63
N ASN A 316 -3.91 -16.87 6.52
CA ASN A 316 -2.48 -16.94 6.20
C ASN A 316 -1.67 -17.66 7.29
N GLN A 317 -1.95 -17.40 8.57
CA GLN A 317 -1.30 -18.12 9.67
C GLN A 317 -1.68 -19.61 9.72
N GLU A 318 -2.92 -19.96 9.37
CA GLU A 318 -3.34 -21.36 9.28
C GLU A 318 -2.72 -22.06 8.05
N LEU A 319 -2.65 -21.37 6.90
CA LEU A 319 -1.95 -21.83 5.70
C LEU A 319 -0.46 -22.10 5.97
N LEU A 320 0.25 -21.19 6.66
CA LEU A 320 1.65 -21.39 7.05
C LEU A 320 1.83 -22.58 8.01
N ARG A 321 0.89 -22.79 8.95
CA ARG A 321 0.89 -23.99 9.82
C ARG A 321 0.62 -25.28 9.02
N LYS A 322 -0.33 -25.25 8.08
CA LYS A 322 -0.65 -26.37 7.17
C LYS A 322 0.52 -26.71 6.26
N TYR A 323 1.16 -25.71 5.65
CA TYR A 323 2.34 -25.87 4.78
C TYR A 323 3.54 -26.47 5.54
N ARG A 324 3.89 -25.93 6.72
CA ARG A 324 4.95 -26.51 7.57
C ARG A 324 4.66 -27.96 7.97
N ARG A 325 3.39 -28.31 8.20
CA ARG A 325 2.96 -29.69 8.50
C ARG A 325 3.04 -30.60 7.25
N GLU A 326 2.67 -30.10 6.07
CA GLU A 326 2.86 -30.81 4.79
C GLU A 326 4.34 -31.09 4.57
N LEU A 327 5.21 -30.08 4.66
CA LEU A 327 6.65 -30.22 4.45
C LEU A 327 7.26 -31.29 5.36
N GLN A 328 6.89 -31.29 6.64
CA GLN A 328 7.32 -32.33 7.60
C GLN A 328 6.75 -33.71 7.28
N LEU A 329 5.51 -33.81 6.78
CA LEU A 329 4.91 -35.09 6.36
C LEU A 329 5.56 -35.61 5.08
N ARG A 330 5.76 -34.76 4.07
CA ARG A 330 6.46 -35.10 2.82
C ARG A 330 7.88 -35.59 3.08
N LYS A 331 8.64 -34.91 3.95
CA LYS A 331 9.95 -35.39 4.43
C LYS A 331 9.85 -36.73 5.17
N LYS A 332 8.82 -36.99 5.98
CA LYS A 332 8.61 -38.30 6.62
C LYS A 332 8.30 -39.40 5.60
N CYS A 333 7.31 -39.19 4.74
CA CYS A 333 6.88 -40.15 3.72
C CYS A 333 7.98 -40.47 2.70
N HIS A 334 8.76 -39.47 2.25
CA HIS A 334 9.91 -39.68 1.36
C HIS A 334 10.97 -40.59 2.00
N ASN A 335 11.29 -40.32 3.28
CA ASN A 335 12.27 -41.13 4.01
C ASN A 335 11.74 -42.53 4.36
N GLU A 336 10.44 -42.69 4.59
CA GLU A 336 9.83 -44.00 4.79
C GLU A 336 9.76 -44.82 3.49
N LEU A 337 9.38 -44.20 2.36
CA LEU A 337 9.41 -44.83 1.04
C LEU A 337 10.81 -45.29 0.65
N VAL A 338 11.84 -44.46 0.86
CA VAL A 338 13.23 -44.86 0.60
C VAL A 338 13.67 -45.98 1.56
N ARG A 339 13.28 -45.96 2.84
CA ARG A 339 13.59 -47.07 3.77
C ARG A 339 12.88 -48.37 3.37
N LEU A 340 11.66 -48.30 2.87
CA LEU A 340 10.89 -49.45 2.35
C LEU A 340 11.49 -50.01 1.06
N LYS A 341 12.11 -49.16 0.22
CA LYS A 341 12.96 -49.58 -0.91
C LYS A 341 14.33 -50.16 -0.50
N GLY A 342 14.65 -50.22 0.81
CA GLY A 342 15.92 -50.71 1.34
C GLY A 342 17.00 -49.62 1.48
N ASN A 343 17.77 -49.68 2.58
CA ASN A 343 18.87 -48.73 2.85
C ASN A 343 20.09 -48.96 1.94
N ILE A 344 20.27 -50.19 1.43
CA ILE A 344 21.18 -50.50 0.32
C ILE A 344 20.34 -51.01 -0.84
N ARG A 345 20.52 -50.38 -2.00
CA ARG A 345 19.90 -50.75 -3.27
C ARG A 345 20.93 -51.12 -4.31
N VAL A 346 20.56 -51.96 -5.26
CA VAL A 346 21.42 -52.42 -6.34
C VAL A 346 20.68 -52.43 -7.67
N ILE A 347 21.15 -51.65 -8.62
CA ILE A 347 20.61 -51.59 -9.98
C ILE A 347 21.66 -52.05 -10.99
N ALA A 348 21.25 -52.80 -12.01
CA ALA A 348 22.12 -53.12 -13.15
C ALA A 348 21.95 -52.10 -14.27
N ARG A 349 23.04 -51.80 -14.97
CA ARG A 349 23.02 -51.12 -16.26
C ARG A 349 23.81 -51.94 -17.27
N VAL A 350 23.15 -52.38 -18.33
CA VAL A 350 23.79 -53.06 -19.47
C VAL A 350 24.14 -52.02 -20.52
N ARG A 351 25.41 -51.90 -20.88
CA ARG A 351 25.81 -50.98 -21.96
C ARG A 351 25.51 -51.57 -23.35
N PRO A 352 25.37 -50.75 -24.41
CA PRO A 352 25.44 -51.24 -25.79
C PRO A 352 26.71 -52.03 -26.08
N VAL A 353 26.63 -52.94 -27.05
CA VAL A 353 27.82 -53.50 -27.73
C VAL A 353 28.50 -52.35 -28.48
N THR A 354 29.81 -52.21 -28.35
CA THR A 354 30.60 -51.14 -28.99
C THR A 354 31.53 -51.71 -30.05
N LYS A 355 32.06 -50.87 -30.94
CA LYS A 355 33.07 -51.29 -31.94
C LYS A 355 34.35 -51.86 -31.30
N GLU A 356 34.64 -51.47 -30.06
CA GLU A 356 35.76 -51.97 -29.25
C GLU A 356 35.54 -53.42 -28.75
N ASP A 357 34.30 -53.93 -28.79
CA ASP A 357 34.04 -55.34 -28.52
C ASP A 357 34.48 -56.25 -29.69
N GLY A 358 34.71 -55.70 -30.88
CA GLY A 358 35.11 -56.43 -32.09
C GLY A 358 33.92 -56.98 -32.88
N GLU A 359 34.21 -57.87 -33.82
CA GLU A 359 33.23 -58.52 -34.70
C GLU A 359 33.33 -60.05 -34.60
N GLY A 360 32.23 -60.76 -34.87
CA GLY A 360 32.15 -62.22 -34.78
C GLY A 360 31.49 -62.74 -33.49
N PRO A 361 31.57 -64.06 -33.21
CA PRO A 361 30.80 -64.70 -32.13
C PRO A 361 31.12 -64.15 -30.74
N GLU A 362 32.40 -63.84 -30.44
CA GLU A 362 32.82 -63.34 -29.13
C GLU A 362 32.26 -61.96 -28.75
N ALA A 363 31.75 -61.22 -29.74
CA ALA A 363 31.08 -59.92 -29.59
C ALA A 363 29.54 -60.04 -29.58
N THR A 364 28.98 -61.25 -29.62
CA THR A 364 27.52 -61.45 -29.54
C THR A 364 26.97 -61.10 -28.15
N ASN A 365 25.72 -60.64 -28.11
CA ASN A 365 25.04 -60.32 -26.86
C ASN A 365 24.65 -61.61 -26.12
N ALA A 366 25.27 -61.84 -24.96
CA ALA A 366 25.00 -62.93 -24.04
C ALA A 366 24.09 -62.53 -22.86
N VAL A 367 23.43 -61.36 -22.94
CA VAL A 367 22.52 -60.84 -21.91
C VAL A 367 21.12 -60.61 -22.48
N THR A 368 20.11 -61.17 -21.81
CA THR A 368 18.68 -60.93 -22.10
C THR A 368 17.96 -60.44 -20.85
N PHE A 369 16.79 -59.84 -21.07
CA PHE A 369 15.94 -59.24 -20.03
C PHE A 369 14.65 -60.06 -19.93
N ASP A 370 13.99 -60.00 -18.77
CA ASP A 370 12.59 -60.41 -18.69
C ASP A 370 11.70 -59.40 -19.44
N ALA A 371 10.49 -59.80 -19.81
CA ALA A 371 9.54 -58.97 -20.55
C ALA A 371 8.49 -58.29 -19.65
N ASP A 372 8.19 -58.91 -18.49
CA ASP A 372 7.18 -58.46 -17.55
C ASP A 372 7.80 -57.89 -16.25
N ASP A 373 9.06 -58.24 -15.93
CA ASP A 373 9.77 -57.80 -14.71
C ASP A 373 11.10 -57.06 -15.00
N ASP A 374 11.10 -55.74 -14.85
CA ASP A 374 12.29 -54.90 -15.05
C ASP A 374 13.34 -54.95 -13.90
N SER A 375 13.18 -55.86 -12.95
CA SER A 375 14.18 -56.21 -11.93
C SER A 375 15.07 -57.41 -12.30
N ILE A 376 14.72 -58.17 -13.36
CA ILE A 376 15.36 -59.44 -13.71
C ILE A 376 16.30 -59.31 -14.92
N ILE A 377 17.49 -59.90 -14.80
CA ILE A 377 18.50 -59.99 -15.87
C ILE A 377 18.98 -61.44 -16.04
N HIS A 378 19.06 -61.91 -17.28
CA HIS A 378 19.57 -63.25 -17.62
C HIS A 378 20.92 -63.16 -18.32
N LEU A 379 21.90 -63.92 -17.84
CA LEU A 379 23.23 -64.04 -18.42
C LEU A 379 23.43 -65.46 -19.00
N LEU A 380 23.69 -65.56 -20.30
CA LEU A 380 24.13 -66.79 -20.93
C LEU A 380 25.61 -67.05 -20.63
N HIS A 381 25.91 -67.95 -19.69
CA HIS A 381 27.27 -68.32 -19.33
C HIS A 381 27.53 -69.78 -19.69
N LYS A 382 28.47 -70.04 -20.62
CA LYS A 382 28.85 -71.39 -21.09
C LYS A 382 27.64 -72.21 -21.56
N GLY A 383 26.77 -71.60 -22.36
CA GLY A 383 25.56 -72.22 -22.89
C GLY A 383 24.43 -72.45 -21.87
N LYS A 384 24.52 -71.91 -20.65
CA LYS A 384 23.45 -71.98 -19.63
C LYS A 384 22.99 -70.58 -19.23
N PRO A 385 21.67 -70.29 -19.26
CA PRO A 385 21.17 -69.04 -18.70
C PRO A 385 21.30 -69.06 -17.16
N VAL A 386 21.67 -67.90 -16.61
CA VAL A 386 21.74 -67.64 -15.17
C VAL A 386 20.99 -66.33 -14.91
N SER A 387 19.85 -66.43 -14.23
CA SER A 387 19.03 -65.27 -13.84
C SER A 387 19.57 -64.60 -12.58
N PHE A 388 19.40 -63.29 -12.47
CA PHE A 388 19.63 -62.49 -11.28
C PHE A 388 18.49 -61.50 -11.08
N GLU A 389 18.06 -61.32 -9.82
CA GLU A 389 17.00 -60.40 -9.42
C GLU A 389 17.62 -59.23 -8.63
N LEU A 390 17.39 -58.00 -9.08
CA LEU A 390 17.97 -56.78 -8.54
C LEU A 390 16.85 -55.79 -8.13
N ASP A 391 17.15 -54.50 -7.93
CA ASP A 391 16.12 -53.48 -7.63
C ASP A 391 15.73 -52.64 -8.85
N LYS A 392 16.48 -52.79 -9.95
CA LYS A 392 16.19 -52.32 -11.33
C LYS A 392 17.22 -52.89 -12.30
N VAL A 393 16.83 -53.14 -13.55
CA VAL A 393 17.72 -53.47 -14.66
C VAL A 393 17.48 -52.50 -15.81
N PHE A 394 18.52 -51.76 -16.19
CA PHE A 394 18.51 -50.88 -17.35
C PHE A 394 19.14 -51.59 -18.55
N SER A 395 18.36 -51.70 -19.64
CA SER A 395 18.81 -52.28 -20.92
C SER A 395 19.73 -51.32 -21.70
N PRO A 396 20.38 -51.78 -22.79
CA PRO A 396 21.25 -50.94 -23.63
C PRO A 396 20.61 -49.68 -24.21
N GLN A 397 19.27 -49.60 -24.25
CA GLN A 397 18.52 -48.45 -24.75
C GLN A 397 18.37 -47.33 -23.70
N ALA A 398 18.68 -47.60 -22.42
CA ALA A 398 18.48 -46.65 -21.33
C ALA A 398 19.49 -45.48 -21.36
N SER A 399 18.96 -44.27 -21.51
CA SER A 399 19.72 -43.03 -21.54
C SER A 399 20.31 -42.68 -20.17
N GLN A 400 21.13 -41.62 -20.12
CA GLN A 400 21.59 -41.04 -18.85
C GLN A 400 20.43 -40.48 -18.02
N GLN A 401 19.36 -40.00 -18.69
CA GLN A 401 18.21 -39.40 -18.03
C GLN A 401 17.36 -40.44 -17.30
N ASP A 402 17.12 -41.59 -17.93
CA ASP A 402 16.30 -42.68 -17.37
C ASP A 402 16.96 -43.27 -16.12
N VAL A 403 18.29 -43.48 -16.19
CA VAL A 403 19.09 -43.91 -15.02
C VAL A 403 19.08 -42.84 -13.94
N PHE A 404 19.20 -41.56 -14.29
CA PHE A 404 19.20 -40.48 -13.31
C PHE A 404 17.85 -40.29 -12.60
N GLN A 405 16.72 -40.55 -13.27
CA GLN A 405 15.39 -40.46 -12.66
C GLN A 405 15.20 -41.43 -11.48
N GLU A 406 15.70 -42.66 -11.55
CA GLU A 406 15.66 -43.61 -10.42
C GLU A 406 16.62 -43.21 -9.28
N VAL A 407 17.65 -42.40 -9.58
CA VAL A 407 18.68 -41.93 -8.65
C VAL A 407 18.30 -40.61 -7.97
N GLN A 408 17.51 -39.75 -8.62
CA GLN A 408 17.10 -38.42 -8.17
C GLN A 408 16.58 -38.39 -6.73
N ALA A 409 15.73 -39.37 -6.35
CA ALA A 409 15.15 -39.49 -5.01
C ALA A 409 16.20 -39.72 -3.89
N LEU A 410 17.36 -40.31 -4.24
CA LEU A 410 18.48 -40.46 -3.32
C LEU A 410 19.24 -39.14 -3.20
N VAL A 411 19.55 -38.48 -4.32
CA VAL A 411 20.26 -37.20 -4.34
C VAL A 411 19.54 -36.14 -3.51
N THR A 412 18.22 -35.97 -3.67
CA THR A 412 17.43 -34.99 -2.87
C THR A 412 17.42 -35.29 -1.37
N SER A 413 17.71 -36.53 -0.95
CA SER A 413 17.81 -36.88 0.48
C SER A 413 18.98 -36.17 1.19
N CYS A 414 20.00 -35.70 0.46
CA CYS A 414 21.13 -34.97 1.05
C CYS A 414 20.70 -33.60 1.60
N ILE A 415 19.70 -32.96 0.97
CA ILE A 415 19.12 -31.67 1.38
C ILE A 415 18.39 -31.81 2.72
N ASP A 416 17.78 -32.99 2.96
CA ASP A 416 17.18 -33.38 4.24
C ASP A 416 18.22 -33.76 5.32
N GLY A 417 19.52 -33.72 5.01
CA GLY A 417 20.60 -34.03 5.94
C GLY A 417 20.98 -35.52 6.02
N PHE A 418 20.58 -36.36 5.06
CA PHE A 418 21.03 -37.75 5.01
C PHE A 418 22.39 -37.89 4.34
N ASN A 419 23.18 -38.86 4.80
CA ASN A 419 24.33 -39.36 4.07
C ASN A 419 23.84 -40.30 2.95
N VAL A 420 24.39 -40.13 1.75
CA VAL A 420 24.02 -40.88 0.55
C VAL A 420 25.29 -41.30 -0.17
N CYS A 421 25.32 -42.52 -0.71
CA CYS A 421 26.43 -42.99 -1.54
C CYS A 421 25.91 -43.66 -2.80
N ILE A 422 26.46 -43.31 -3.95
CA ILE A 422 26.14 -43.94 -5.25
C ILE A 422 27.48 -44.36 -5.86
N PHE A 423 27.69 -45.66 -6.03
CA PHE A 423 28.95 -46.19 -6.56
C PHE A 423 28.74 -47.09 -7.78
N ALA A 424 29.50 -46.84 -8.85
CA ALA A 424 29.53 -47.71 -10.02
C ALA A 424 30.53 -48.85 -9.81
N TYR A 425 30.13 -50.09 -10.09
CA TYR A 425 30.96 -51.29 -9.93
C TYR A 425 30.93 -52.16 -11.19
N GLY A 426 32.06 -52.78 -11.54
CA GLY A 426 32.16 -53.74 -12.64
C GLY A 426 33.54 -53.73 -13.29
N GLN A 427 33.73 -54.56 -14.31
CA GLN A 427 35.01 -54.63 -15.03
C GLN A 427 35.37 -53.31 -15.75
N THR A 428 36.63 -53.15 -16.12
CA THR A 428 37.07 -52.15 -17.09
C THR A 428 36.34 -52.36 -18.43
N GLY A 429 35.96 -51.25 -19.07
CA GLY A 429 35.14 -51.25 -20.27
C GLY A 429 33.65 -51.59 -20.06
N ALA A 430 33.15 -51.72 -18.82
CA ALA A 430 31.72 -52.02 -18.57
C ALA A 430 30.77 -50.80 -18.65
N GLY A 431 31.26 -49.57 -18.47
CA GLY A 431 30.44 -48.34 -18.47
C GLY A 431 30.38 -47.55 -17.15
N LYS A 432 31.29 -47.81 -16.19
CA LYS A 432 31.34 -47.13 -14.88
C LYS A 432 31.46 -45.60 -15.01
N THR A 433 32.58 -45.12 -15.56
CA THR A 433 32.85 -43.70 -15.79
C THR A 433 31.82 -43.04 -16.70
N TYR A 434 31.30 -43.75 -17.72
CA TYR A 434 30.19 -43.25 -18.55
C TYR A 434 28.88 -43.04 -17.75
N THR A 435 28.64 -43.83 -16.70
CA THR A 435 27.44 -43.64 -15.86
C THR A 435 27.65 -42.56 -14.80
N MET A 436 28.85 -42.46 -14.22
CA MET A 436 29.16 -41.46 -13.20
C MET A 436 29.45 -40.09 -13.81
N GLU A 437 30.44 -39.97 -14.69
CA GLU A 437 30.86 -38.71 -15.33
C GLU A 437 30.08 -38.45 -16.64
N GLY A 438 29.98 -39.45 -17.52
CA GLY A 438 29.32 -39.33 -18.83
C GLY A 438 30.18 -38.68 -19.91
N THR A 439 29.54 -37.96 -20.84
CA THR A 439 30.21 -37.11 -21.83
C THR A 439 29.71 -35.67 -21.69
N ALA A 440 30.43 -34.68 -22.23
CA ALA A 440 30.01 -33.28 -22.20
C ALA A 440 28.64 -33.04 -22.87
N GLU A 441 28.30 -33.83 -23.89
CA GLU A 441 26.99 -33.82 -24.57
C GLU A 441 25.90 -34.58 -23.80
N ASN A 442 26.28 -35.60 -23.04
CA ASN A 442 25.35 -36.49 -22.33
C ASN A 442 25.89 -36.84 -20.93
N PRO A 443 25.76 -35.90 -19.97
CA PRO A 443 26.39 -36.03 -18.66
C PRO A 443 25.84 -37.20 -17.84
N GLY A 444 26.67 -37.74 -16.95
CA GLY A 444 26.34 -38.81 -16.03
C GLY A 444 25.70 -38.33 -14.73
N ILE A 445 25.65 -39.22 -13.73
CA ILE A 445 25.08 -38.95 -12.41
C ILE A 445 25.76 -37.76 -11.72
N ASN A 446 27.07 -37.58 -11.87
CA ASN A 446 27.87 -36.58 -11.15
C ASN A 446 27.40 -35.14 -11.41
N GLN A 447 27.37 -34.72 -12.67
CA GLN A 447 26.97 -33.35 -13.03
C GLN A 447 25.46 -33.14 -12.86
N ARG A 448 24.64 -34.14 -13.20
CA ARG A 448 23.17 -34.10 -13.03
C ARG A 448 22.76 -34.00 -11.55
N ALA A 449 23.46 -34.69 -10.65
CA ALA A 449 23.22 -34.60 -9.21
C ALA A 449 23.52 -33.20 -8.67
N LEU A 450 24.63 -32.58 -9.08
CA LEU A 450 24.96 -31.21 -8.69
C LEU A 450 23.95 -30.18 -9.25
N GLN A 451 23.54 -30.33 -10.51
CA GLN A 451 22.48 -29.49 -11.12
C GLN A 451 21.15 -29.60 -10.35
N LEU A 452 20.72 -30.83 -10.02
CA LEU A 452 19.51 -31.11 -9.24
C LEU A 452 19.59 -30.53 -7.82
N LEU A 453 20.71 -30.71 -7.11
CA LEU A 453 20.91 -30.14 -5.78
C LEU A 453 20.82 -28.60 -5.82
N PHE A 454 21.40 -27.97 -6.85
CA PHE A 454 21.33 -26.53 -7.03
C PHE A 454 19.90 -26.03 -7.27
N SER A 455 19.13 -26.66 -8.18
CA SER A 455 17.73 -26.26 -8.43
C SER A 455 16.83 -26.47 -7.21
N GLU A 456 16.97 -27.61 -6.52
CA GLU A 456 16.20 -27.92 -5.30
C GLU A 456 16.58 -27.00 -4.11
N VAL A 457 17.81 -26.46 -4.09
CA VAL A 457 18.21 -25.42 -3.13
C VAL A 457 17.60 -24.07 -3.52
N GLN A 458 17.64 -23.70 -4.80
CA GLN A 458 17.13 -22.42 -5.29
C GLN A 458 15.61 -22.27 -5.06
N GLU A 459 14.82 -23.33 -5.23
CA GLU A 459 13.38 -23.33 -4.90
C GLU A 459 13.10 -23.08 -3.40
N LYS A 460 14.06 -23.38 -2.51
CA LYS A 460 13.86 -23.33 -1.04
C LYS A 460 14.51 -22.10 -0.39
N ALA A 461 15.10 -21.20 -1.19
CA ALA A 461 15.88 -20.06 -0.74
C ALA A 461 15.08 -18.97 0.01
N SER A 462 13.74 -19.04 0.04
CA SER A 462 12.91 -18.16 0.90
C SER A 462 12.97 -18.55 2.38
N ASP A 463 13.12 -19.85 2.65
CA ASP A 463 12.92 -20.46 3.97
C ASP A 463 14.22 -21.03 4.55
N TRP A 464 15.19 -21.36 3.69
CA TRP A 464 16.44 -22.02 4.05
C TRP A 464 17.66 -21.39 3.34
N GLU A 465 18.70 -21.09 4.12
CA GLU A 465 20.03 -20.80 3.60
C GLU A 465 20.81 -22.11 3.43
N TYR A 466 21.31 -22.39 2.21
CA TYR A 466 22.11 -23.58 1.92
C TYR A 466 23.50 -23.22 1.41
N THR A 467 24.49 -24.00 1.81
CA THR A 467 25.85 -23.99 1.27
C THR A 467 26.18 -25.38 0.71
N ILE A 468 26.59 -25.43 -0.56
CA ILE A 468 27.08 -26.65 -1.22
C ILE A 468 28.60 -26.53 -1.37
N THR A 469 29.35 -27.45 -0.78
CA THR A 469 30.79 -27.63 -1.05
C THR A 469 31.04 -28.96 -1.75
N VAL A 470 32.02 -28.99 -2.64
CA VAL A 470 32.42 -30.16 -3.44
C VAL A 470 33.91 -30.40 -3.27
N SER A 471 34.28 -31.65 -3.00
CA SER A 471 35.66 -32.15 -3.03
C SER A 471 35.74 -33.28 -4.05
N ALA A 472 36.85 -33.40 -4.76
CA ALA A 472 37.16 -34.57 -5.57
C ALA A 472 38.44 -35.22 -5.05
N ALA A 473 38.41 -36.53 -4.85
CA ALA A 473 39.52 -37.29 -4.29
C ALA A 473 39.79 -38.57 -5.10
N GLU A 474 41.05 -39.00 -5.12
CA GLU A 474 41.47 -40.24 -5.76
C GLU A 474 42.07 -41.21 -4.75
N ILE A 475 41.68 -42.48 -4.83
CA ILE A 475 42.36 -43.58 -4.15
C ILE A 475 43.07 -44.44 -5.19
N TYR A 476 44.38 -44.26 -5.30
CA TYR A 476 45.27 -45.06 -6.14
C TYR A 476 46.33 -45.73 -5.27
N ASN A 477 46.56 -47.03 -5.47
CA ASN A 477 47.58 -47.81 -4.74
C ASN A 477 47.49 -47.68 -3.18
N GLU A 478 46.27 -47.63 -2.63
CA GLU A 478 45.97 -47.40 -1.20
C GLU A 478 46.49 -46.04 -0.63
N VAL A 479 46.84 -45.09 -1.50
CA VAL A 479 47.11 -43.69 -1.17
C VAL A 479 45.89 -42.85 -1.55
N LEU A 480 45.51 -41.90 -0.68
CA LEU A 480 44.44 -40.93 -0.92
C LEU A 480 45.07 -39.60 -1.36
N ARG A 481 44.52 -39.00 -2.42
CA ARG A 481 44.97 -37.75 -3.05
C ARG A 481 43.81 -36.78 -3.22
N ASP A 482 44.14 -35.48 -3.27
CA ASP A 482 43.22 -34.42 -3.68
C ASP A 482 43.28 -34.22 -5.21
N LEU A 483 42.12 -34.12 -5.87
CA LEU A 483 42.02 -33.79 -7.30
C LEU A 483 41.69 -32.31 -7.56
N LEU A 484 41.33 -31.51 -6.55
CA LEU A 484 41.08 -30.07 -6.66
C LEU A 484 42.17 -29.22 -5.98
N GLY A 485 43.02 -29.85 -5.17
CA GLY A 485 44.15 -29.23 -4.48
C GLY A 485 45.26 -28.75 -5.43
N LYS A 486 46.07 -27.80 -4.93
CA LYS A 486 47.23 -27.26 -5.66
C LYS A 486 48.43 -28.21 -5.71
N GLU A 487 48.51 -29.15 -4.76
CA GLU A 487 49.60 -30.10 -4.59
C GLU A 487 49.05 -31.55 -4.59
N PRO A 488 48.54 -32.07 -5.72
CA PRO A 488 47.87 -33.38 -5.81
C PRO A 488 48.78 -34.59 -5.49
N GLN A 489 50.07 -34.36 -5.21
CA GLN A 489 51.01 -35.37 -4.74
C GLN A 489 51.09 -35.49 -3.21
N GLU A 490 50.48 -34.57 -2.44
CA GLU A 490 50.38 -34.74 -0.98
C GLU A 490 49.52 -35.96 -0.62
N LYS A 491 49.95 -36.71 0.42
CA LYS A 491 49.30 -37.95 0.84
C LYS A 491 48.32 -37.69 1.97
N LEU A 492 47.03 -37.74 1.66
CA LEU A 492 45.98 -37.46 2.64
C LEU A 492 45.68 -38.66 3.55
N GLU A 493 45.21 -38.36 4.76
CA GLU A 493 44.77 -39.34 5.74
C GLU A 493 43.28 -39.20 6.05
N ILE A 494 42.63 -40.31 6.39
CA ILE A 494 41.24 -40.32 6.86
C ILE A 494 41.28 -40.28 8.38
N ARG A 495 40.60 -39.31 9.00
CA ARG A 495 40.58 -39.10 10.45
C ARG A 495 39.14 -38.93 10.95
N LEU A 496 38.93 -39.15 12.25
CA LEU A 496 37.66 -38.85 12.92
C LEU A 496 37.53 -37.35 13.15
N CYS A 497 36.35 -36.78 12.89
CA CYS A 497 36.09 -35.35 13.04
C CYS A 497 36.36 -34.87 14.49
N PRO A 498 37.05 -33.73 14.68
CA PRO A 498 37.41 -33.21 16.00
C PRO A 498 36.23 -32.57 16.76
N ASP A 499 35.07 -32.44 16.11
CA ASP A 499 33.81 -31.95 16.68
C ASP A 499 33.12 -32.96 17.63
N GLY A 500 33.66 -34.18 17.77
CA GLY A 500 33.02 -35.24 18.55
C GLY A 500 31.79 -35.85 17.87
N SER A 501 31.57 -35.59 16.58
CA SER A 501 30.46 -36.18 15.82
C SER A 501 30.58 -37.69 15.67
N GLY A 502 31.82 -38.19 15.62
CA GLY A 502 32.15 -39.59 15.29
C GLY A 502 32.23 -39.88 13.79
N GLN A 503 31.94 -38.89 12.94
CA GLN A 503 32.07 -39.01 11.49
C GLN A 503 33.54 -39.03 11.06
N LEU A 504 33.77 -39.43 9.81
CA LEU A 504 35.07 -39.33 9.14
C LEU A 504 35.16 -38.09 8.25
N TYR A 505 36.38 -37.55 8.18
CA TYR A 505 36.80 -36.51 7.25
C TYR A 505 38.25 -36.73 6.80
N VAL A 506 38.67 -35.92 5.83
CA VAL A 506 40.02 -35.94 5.26
C VAL A 506 40.62 -34.54 5.48
N PRO A 507 41.44 -34.32 6.52
CA PRO A 507 42.13 -33.04 6.68
C PRO A 507 43.08 -32.82 5.50
N GLY A 508 43.05 -31.61 4.93
CA GLY A 508 43.82 -31.24 3.74
C GLY A 508 43.10 -31.47 2.40
N LEU A 509 41.95 -32.14 2.39
CA LEU A 509 41.12 -32.24 1.17
C LEU A 509 40.43 -30.89 0.88
N THR A 510 40.55 -30.39 -0.34
CA THR A 510 40.00 -29.11 -0.77
C THR A 510 38.47 -29.16 -0.86
N GLU A 511 37.77 -28.34 -0.08
CA GLU A 511 36.34 -28.05 -0.23
C GLU A 511 36.16 -26.82 -1.15
N PHE A 512 35.65 -27.03 -2.37
CA PHE A 512 35.31 -25.96 -3.31
C PHE A 512 33.82 -25.59 -3.18
N GLN A 513 33.50 -24.33 -2.85
CA GLN A 513 32.10 -23.88 -2.78
C GLN A 513 31.52 -23.67 -4.18
N VAL A 514 30.38 -24.30 -4.47
CA VAL A 514 29.69 -24.19 -5.77
C VAL A 514 28.51 -23.23 -5.65
N GLN A 515 28.47 -22.18 -6.47
CA GLN A 515 27.41 -21.16 -6.49
C GLN A 515 26.70 -21.04 -7.85
N SER A 516 27.19 -21.72 -8.89
CA SER A 516 26.66 -21.67 -10.26
C SER A 516 26.93 -22.97 -11.02
N VAL A 517 26.28 -23.15 -12.18
CA VAL A 517 26.56 -24.28 -13.09
C VAL A 517 27.98 -24.15 -13.69
N ASP A 518 28.49 -22.94 -13.87
CA ASP A 518 29.87 -22.73 -14.33
C ASP A 518 30.88 -23.20 -13.28
N ASP A 519 30.58 -23.08 -11.99
CA ASP A 519 31.41 -23.61 -10.91
C ASP A 519 31.40 -25.14 -10.87
N ILE A 520 30.26 -25.78 -11.19
CA ILE A 520 30.20 -27.24 -11.38
C ILE A 520 31.15 -27.65 -12.52
N ASN A 521 31.12 -26.93 -13.65
CA ASN A 521 31.95 -27.24 -14.82
C ASN A 521 33.45 -27.09 -14.49
N LYS A 522 33.85 -25.98 -13.84
CA LYS A 522 35.23 -25.75 -13.38
C LYS A 522 35.73 -26.89 -12.48
N VAL A 523 34.93 -27.36 -11.53
CA VAL A 523 35.30 -28.47 -10.63
C VAL A 523 35.63 -29.75 -11.41
N PHE A 524 34.86 -30.07 -12.45
CA PHE A 524 35.16 -31.20 -13.32
C PHE A 524 36.38 -30.96 -14.22
N GLU A 525 36.58 -29.76 -14.76
CA GLU A 525 37.75 -29.42 -15.57
C GLU A 525 39.06 -29.52 -14.76
N PHE A 526 39.10 -28.96 -13.54
CA PHE A 526 40.26 -29.07 -12.64
C PHE A 526 40.52 -30.51 -12.23
N GLY A 527 39.48 -31.24 -11.79
CA GLY A 527 39.59 -32.64 -11.38
C GLY A 527 40.07 -33.54 -12.52
N HIS A 528 39.55 -33.37 -13.73
CA HIS A 528 39.94 -34.14 -14.91
C HIS A 528 41.38 -33.81 -15.36
N THR A 529 41.78 -32.54 -15.31
CA THR A 529 43.15 -32.10 -15.61
C THR A 529 44.14 -32.78 -14.66
N ASN A 530 43.94 -32.63 -13.34
CA ASN A 530 44.82 -33.21 -12.32
C ASN A 530 44.89 -34.75 -12.40
N ARG A 531 43.76 -35.42 -12.66
CA ARG A 531 43.67 -36.88 -12.87
C ARG A 531 44.38 -37.37 -14.14
N THR A 532 44.64 -36.47 -15.09
CA THR A 532 45.30 -36.78 -16.38
C THR A 532 46.79 -36.46 -16.36
N THR A 533 47.23 -35.43 -15.63
CA THR A 533 48.59 -34.88 -15.74
C THR A 533 49.73 -35.79 -15.26
N GLU A 534 49.48 -36.87 -14.51
CA GLU A 534 50.56 -37.79 -14.09
C GLU A 534 50.92 -38.87 -15.12
N PHE A 535 50.01 -39.29 -16.01
CA PHE A 535 50.25 -40.43 -16.91
C PHE A 535 49.62 -40.25 -18.31
N THR A 536 50.42 -40.50 -19.34
CA THR A 536 50.11 -40.24 -20.76
C THR A 536 49.09 -41.19 -21.41
N ASN A 537 48.26 -41.90 -20.63
CA ASN A 537 47.36 -42.94 -21.15
C ASN A 537 46.00 -42.95 -20.41
N LEU A 538 45.13 -42.00 -20.76
CA LEU A 538 43.81 -41.73 -20.13
C LEU A 538 42.99 -43.00 -19.79
N ASN A 539 42.87 -43.93 -20.74
CA ASN A 539 42.04 -45.13 -20.58
C ASN A 539 42.65 -46.20 -19.65
N GLU A 540 43.95 -46.10 -19.35
CA GLU A 540 44.67 -47.04 -18.48
C GLU A 540 44.69 -46.59 -16.99
N HIS A 541 44.40 -45.31 -16.72
CA HIS A 541 44.43 -44.76 -15.36
C HIS A 541 43.08 -44.90 -14.63
N SER A 542 41.97 -44.55 -15.28
CA SER A 542 40.62 -44.61 -14.68
C SER A 542 40.18 -46.03 -14.30
N SER A 543 40.73 -47.05 -14.95
CA SER A 543 40.54 -48.46 -14.61
C SER A 543 41.28 -48.90 -13.32
N ARG A 544 42.17 -48.07 -12.78
CA ARG A 544 43.12 -48.41 -11.71
C ARG A 544 43.05 -47.50 -10.48
N SER A 545 42.45 -46.33 -10.62
CA SER A 545 42.04 -45.43 -9.53
C SER A 545 40.61 -45.72 -9.07
N HIS A 546 40.27 -45.42 -7.81
CA HIS A 546 38.88 -45.06 -7.47
C HIS A 546 38.77 -43.54 -7.39
N ALA A 547 37.82 -42.94 -8.11
CA ALA A 547 37.52 -41.52 -8.01
C ALA A 547 36.27 -41.31 -7.15
N LEU A 548 36.33 -40.34 -6.24
CA LEU A 548 35.23 -39.97 -5.34
C LEU A 548 34.94 -38.48 -5.48
N LEU A 549 33.72 -38.14 -5.87
CA LEU A 549 33.17 -36.79 -5.76
C LEU A 549 32.33 -36.73 -4.48
N ILE A 550 32.74 -35.89 -3.53
CA ILE A 550 32.14 -35.73 -2.22
C ILE A 550 31.45 -34.36 -2.19
N VAL A 551 30.11 -34.36 -2.21
CA VAL A 551 29.32 -33.13 -2.14
C VAL A 551 28.73 -33.01 -0.72
N THR A 552 29.06 -31.95 0.00
CA THR A 552 28.48 -31.66 1.31
C THR A 552 27.45 -30.55 1.17
N VAL A 553 26.20 -30.85 1.53
CA VAL A 553 25.08 -29.90 1.54
C VAL A 553 24.81 -29.53 2.99
N ARG A 554 25.08 -28.28 3.37
CA ARG A 554 24.80 -27.71 4.69
C ARG A 554 23.59 -26.77 4.57
N GLY A 555 22.57 -26.96 5.40
CA GLY A 555 21.35 -26.15 5.38
C GLY A 555 21.05 -25.53 6.74
N VAL A 556 20.46 -24.33 6.72
CA VAL A 556 19.98 -23.61 7.92
C VAL A 556 18.57 -23.08 7.63
N ASP A 557 17.59 -23.51 8.43
CA ASP A 557 16.23 -22.97 8.41
C ASP A 557 16.23 -21.54 8.96
N CYS A 558 15.88 -20.55 8.13
CA CYS A 558 15.89 -19.13 8.49
C CYS A 558 14.82 -18.78 9.56
N SER A 559 13.84 -19.65 9.78
CA SER A 559 12.71 -19.44 10.69
C SER A 559 12.81 -20.22 12.00
N THR A 560 13.55 -21.33 12.04
CA THR A 560 13.75 -22.15 13.25
C THR A 560 15.21 -22.24 13.72
N GLY A 561 16.17 -21.83 12.90
CA GLY A 561 17.60 -22.01 13.17
C GLY A 561 18.09 -23.46 13.08
N LEU A 562 17.21 -24.41 12.68
CA LEU A 562 17.54 -25.82 12.53
C LEU A 562 18.63 -26.00 11.47
N ARG A 563 19.68 -26.76 11.82
CA ARG A 563 20.79 -27.08 10.91
C ARG A 563 20.70 -28.50 10.38
N THR A 564 20.92 -28.66 9.09
CA THR A 564 21.11 -29.96 8.42
C THR A 564 22.50 -30.03 7.78
N THR A 565 23.06 -31.22 7.66
CA THR A 565 24.29 -31.48 6.89
C THR A 565 24.24 -32.89 6.33
N GLY A 566 24.10 -33.02 5.01
CA GLY A 566 24.14 -34.30 4.30
C GLY A 566 25.38 -34.40 3.41
N LYS A 567 25.97 -35.59 3.33
CA LYS A 567 27.10 -35.90 2.43
C LYS A 567 26.63 -36.83 1.30
N LEU A 568 26.86 -36.43 0.06
CA LEU A 568 26.66 -37.25 -1.14
C LEU A 568 28.02 -37.72 -1.67
N ASN A 569 28.29 -39.02 -1.56
CA ASN A 569 29.49 -39.66 -2.09
C ASN A 569 29.16 -40.30 -3.45
N LEU A 570 29.67 -39.75 -4.54
CA LEU A 570 29.54 -40.31 -5.89
C LEU A 570 30.87 -40.95 -6.29
N VAL A 571 30.88 -42.25 -6.55
CA VAL A 571 32.12 -43.04 -6.66
C VAL A 571 32.20 -43.80 -7.98
N ASP A 572 33.25 -43.54 -8.76
CA ASP A 572 33.68 -44.38 -9.88
C ASP A 572 34.77 -45.32 -9.35
N LEU A 573 34.43 -46.58 -9.10
CA LEU A 573 35.39 -47.57 -8.59
C LEU A 573 36.35 -48.02 -9.71
N ALA A 574 37.51 -48.57 -9.32
CA ALA A 574 38.43 -49.23 -10.24
C ALA A 574 37.83 -50.49 -10.90
N GLY A 575 38.56 -51.08 -11.86
CA GLY A 575 38.22 -52.35 -12.50
C GLY A 575 38.09 -53.52 -11.53
N SER A 576 36.99 -54.26 -11.60
CA SER A 576 36.76 -55.46 -10.78
C SER A 576 37.31 -56.76 -11.38
N GLU A 577 38.04 -56.68 -12.50
CA GLU A 577 38.64 -57.83 -13.17
C GLU A 577 39.82 -58.43 -12.39
N ARG A 578 39.92 -59.76 -12.47
CA ARG A 578 40.89 -60.55 -11.70
C ARG A 578 42.30 -60.44 -12.29
N VAL A 579 43.27 -60.16 -11.42
CA VAL A 579 44.71 -60.08 -11.75
C VAL A 579 45.20 -61.25 -12.62
N GLY A 580 44.78 -62.49 -12.33
CA GLY A 580 45.15 -63.69 -13.09
C GLY A 580 44.70 -63.74 -14.56
N LYS A 581 43.87 -62.79 -14.99
CA LYS A 581 43.41 -62.61 -16.38
C LYS A 581 44.17 -61.50 -17.13
N SER A 582 44.92 -60.66 -16.40
CA SER A 582 45.55 -59.44 -16.94
C SER A 582 46.95 -59.64 -17.53
N GLY A 583 47.60 -60.77 -17.25
CA GLY A 583 48.99 -61.02 -17.65
C GLY A 583 50.02 -60.07 -17.03
N ALA A 584 49.66 -59.32 -15.98
CA ALA A 584 50.52 -58.30 -15.40
C ALA A 584 51.72 -58.90 -14.64
N GLU A 585 52.92 -58.39 -14.93
CA GLU A 585 54.17 -58.75 -14.25
C GLU A 585 54.76 -57.57 -13.46
N GLY A 586 55.75 -57.85 -12.60
CA GLY A 586 56.58 -56.83 -11.95
C GLY A 586 55.80 -55.79 -11.12
N SER A 587 55.96 -54.50 -11.47
CA SER A 587 55.26 -53.38 -10.83
C SER A 587 53.75 -53.41 -11.08
N ARG A 588 53.33 -53.67 -12.32
CA ARG A 588 51.92 -53.79 -12.73
C ARG A 588 51.19 -54.91 -11.98
N LEU A 589 51.89 -55.98 -11.61
CA LEU A 589 51.33 -57.04 -10.76
C LEU A 589 50.98 -56.52 -9.35
N ARG A 590 51.86 -55.73 -8.73
CA ARG A 590 51.62 -55.13 -7.40
C ARG A 590 50.50 -54.10 -7.45
N GLU A 591 50.49 -53.25 -8.46
CA GLU A 591 49.43 -52.29 -8.77
C GLU A 591 48.07 -52.99 -8.86
N ALA A 592 47.95 -54.04 -9.68
CA ALA A 592 46.75 -54.86 -9.82
C ALA A 592 46.32 -55.57 -8.52
N GLN A 593 47.28 -55.97 -7.66
CA GLN A 593 47.01 -56.50 -6.32
C GLN A 593 46.46 -55.43 -5.37
N HIS A 594 47.01 -54.21 -5.35
CA HIS A 594 46.52 -53.12 -4.50
C HIS A 594 45.12 -52.64 -4.92
N ILE A 595 44.83 -52.60 -6.23
CA ILE A 595 43.48 -52.37 -6.76
C ILE A 595 42.52 -53.44 -6.23
N ASN A 596 42.83 -54.72 -6.45
CA ASN A 596 41.98 -55.82 -6.01
C ASN A 596 41.87 -55.93 -4.48
N LYS A 597 42.86 -55.47 -3.70
CA LYS A 597 42.80 -55.39 -2.23
C LYS A 597 41.62 -54.53 -1.77
N SER A 598 41.46 -53.34 -2.35
CA SER A 598 40.39 -52.39 -1.97
C SER A 598 38.98 -52.93 -2.27
N LEU A 599 38.79 -53.58 -3.43
CA LEU A 599 37.51 -54.21 -3.80
C LEU A 599 37.25 -55.50 -3.01
N SER A 600 38.30 -56.23 -2.62
CA SER A 600 38.19 -57.40 -1.75
C SER A 600 37.80 -57.00 -0.33
N ALA A 601 38.41 -55.94 0.22
CA ALA A 601 38.01 -55.35 1.51
C ALA A 601 36.54 -54.87 1.49
N LEU A 602 36.08 -54.28 0.37
CA LEU A 602 34.66 -53.94 0.19
C LEU A 602 33.77 -55.19 0.20
N GLY A 603 34.22 -56.28 -0.43
CA GLY A 603 33.58 -57.60 -0.35
C GLY A 603 33.50 -58.15 1.08
N ASP A 604 34.57 -58.03 1.87
CA ASP A 604 34.62 -58.46 3.28
C ASP A 604 33.67 -57.62 4.16
N VAL A 605 33.63 -56.30 3.94
CA VAL A 605 32.71 -55.38 4.62
C VAL A 605 31.26 -55.73 4.33
N ILE A 606 30.90 -55.93 3.06
CA ILE A 606 29.56 -56.35 2.64
C ILE A 606 29.19 -57.72 3.22
N ALA A 607 30.12 -58.68 3.25
CA ALA A 607 29.89 -59.99 3.86
C ALA A 607 29.67 -59.88 5.39
N ALA A 608 30.46 -59.06 6.09
CA ALA A 608 30.33 -58.82 7.52
C ALA A 608 29.01 -58.12 7.88
N LEU A 609 28.60 -57.11 7.11
CA LEU A 609 27.31 -56.41 7.26
C LEU A 609 26.14 -57.38 7.04
N ARG A 610 26.16 -58.15 5.95
CA ARG A 610 25.12 -59.15 5.63
C ARG A 610 24.97 -60.20 6.74
N SER A 611 26.09 -60.68 7.28
CA SER A 611 26.11 -61.62 8.41
C SER A 611 25.92 -60.94 9.78
N ARG A 612 25.63 -59.63 9.81
CA ARG A 612 25.42 -58.81 11.03
C ARG A 612 26.52 -59.01 12.08
N GLN A 613 27.77 -59.10 11.65
CA GLN A 613 28.93 -59.31 12.53
C GLN A 613 29.16 -58.09 13.44
N GLY A 614 29.49 -58.33 14.72
CA GLY A 614 29.73 -57.26 15.70
C GLY A 614 30.97 -56.40 15.44
N HIS A 615 31.83 -56.79 14.49
CA HIS A 615 32.94 -55.98 13.99
C HIS A 615 32.96 -56.06 12.46
N VAL A 616 32.85 -54.91 11.79
CA VAL A 616 32.91 -54.79 10.33
C VAL A 616 34.28 -54.20 9.94
N PRO A 617 35.06 -54.83 9.04
CA PRO A 617 36.47 -54.53 8.85
C PRO A 617 36.74 -53.32 7.93
N PHE A 618 36.05 -52.19 8.17
CA PHE A 618 36.14 -50.97 7.36
C PHE A 618 37.58 -50.46 7.18
N ARG A 619 38.47 -50.68 8.16
CA ARG A 619 39.88 -50.24 8.12
C ARG A 619 40.80 -51.06 7.20
N ASN A 620 40.32 -52.14 6.56
CA ASN A 620 41.16 -52.99 5.71
C ASN A 620 41.65 -52.28 4.43
N SER A 621 40.92 -51.27 3.94
CA SER A 621 41.30 -50.39 2.81
C SER A 621 40.95 -48.93 3.12
N LYS A 622 41.66 -47.98 2.50
CA LYS A 622 41.28 -46.56 2.52
C LYS A 622 39.86 -46.34 1.95
N LEU A 623 39.48 -47.10 0.91
CA LEU A 623 38.16 -47.00 0.28
C LEU A 623 37.05 -47.37 1.27
N THR A 624 37.17 -48.54 1.90
CA THR A 624 36.18 -49.02 2.87
C THR A 624 36.14 -48.17 4.14
N TYR A 625 37.25 -47.53 4.50
CA TYR A 625 37.26 -46.63 5.66
C TYR A 625 36.57 -45.31 5.32
N LEU A 626 36.85 -44.71 4.16
CA LEU A 626 36.18 -43.48 3.71
C LEU A 626 34.66 -43.68 3.50
N LEU A 627 34.24 -44.87 3.06
CA LEU A 627 32.84 -45.25 2.88
C LEU A 627 32.17 -45.81 4.15
N GLN A 628 32.84 -45.86 5.30
CA GLN A 628 32.29 -46.36 6.56
C GLN A 628 30.97 -45.64 6.93
N ASP A 629 30.97 -44.31 6.87
CA ASP A 629 29.81 -43.47 7.20
C ASP A 629 28.65 -43.64 6.19
N SER A 630 28.90 -44.19 4.99
CA SER A 630 27.89 -44.49 3.97
C SER A 630 27.34 -45.91 4.04
N LEU A 631 28.16 -46.85 4.50
CA LEU A 631 27.85 -48.28 4.62
C LEU A 631 27.43 -48.67 6.05
N SER A 632 26.98 -47.69 6.85
CA SER A 632 26.48 -47.87 8.21
C SER A 632 25.46 -46.78 8.58
N GLY A 633 24.72 -46.97 9.67
CA GLY A 633 23.69 -46.03 10.13
C GLY A 633 22.46 -45.96 9.21
N ASP A 634 21.80 -44.80 9.19
CA ASP A 634 20.64 -44.48 8.34
C ASP A 634 21.04 -43.90 6.96
N SER A 635 22.28 -44.14 6.55
CA SER A 635 22.82 -43.78 5.24
C SER A 635 22.16 -44.58 4.10
N LYS A 636 21.96 -43.90 2.97
CA LYS A 636 21.27 -44.45 1.79
C LYS A 636 22.28 -44.78 0.70
N THR A 637 22.53 -46.05 0.44
CA THR A 637 23.55 -46.49 -0.51
C THR A 637 22.93 -47.14 -1.76
N LEU A 638 23.47 -46.81 -2.93
CA LEU A 638 23.14 -47.41 -4.22
C LEU A 638 24.39 -47.93 -4.90
N MET A 639 24.39 -49.23 -5.23
CA MET A 639 25.34 -49.83 -6.15
C MET A 639 24.76 -49.82 -7.57
N VAL A 640 25.52 -49.30 -8.54
CA VAL A 640 25.19 -49.38 -9.96
C VAL A 640 26.13 -50.42 -10.60
N VAL A 641 25.66 -51.66 -10.76
CA VAL A 641 26.46 -52.72 -11.38
C VAL A 641 26.45 -52.57 -12.90
N GLN A 642 27.63 -52.36 -13.46
CA GLN A 642 27.85 -52.14 -14.89
C GLN A 642 28.11 -53.47 -15.57
N VAL A 643 27.30 -53.77 -16.58
CA VAL A 643 27.26 -55.04 -17.28
C VAL A 643 27.72 -54.86 -18.71
N SER A 644 28.80 -55.55 -19.08
CA SER A 644 29.15 -55.73 -20.48
C SER A 644 28.33 -56.89 -21.06
N PRO A 645 27.62 -56.70 -22.19
CA PRO A 645 26.74 -57.72 -22.77
C PRO A 645 27.47 -58.86 -23.48
N VAL A 646 28.74 -58.67 -23.87
CA VAL A 646 29.39 -59.54 -24.86
C VAL A 646 29.93 -60.87 -24.30
N GLU A 647 29.86 -61.94 -25.10
CA GLU A 647 30.21 -63.30 -24.67
C GLU A 647 31.58 -63.40 -23.99
N LYS A 648 32.62 -62.76 -24.57
CA LYS A 648 33.99 -62.74 -24.00
C LYS A 648 34.08 -62.21 -22.56
N ASN A 649 33.15 -61.34 -22.17
CA ASN A 649 33.09 -60.72 -20.84
C ASN A 649 32.18 -61.46 -19.84
N THR A 650 31.39 -62.45 -20.28
CA THR A 650 30.41 -63.19 -19.45
C THR A 650 30.96 -63.71 -18.12
N SER A 651 32.25 -64.06 -18.04
CA SER A 651 32.87 -64.53 -16.79
C SER A 651 32.99 -63.43 -15.73
N GLU A 652 33.36 -62.20 -16.10
CA GLU A 652 33.44 -61.08 -15.16
C GLU A 652 32.06 -60.47 -14.90
N THR A 653 31.18 -60.45 -15.91
CA THR A 653 29.76 -60.12 -15.74
C THR A 653 29.09 -61.05 -14.71
N LEU A 654 29.34 -62.36 -14.77
CA LEU A 654 28.86 -63.33 -13.78
C LEU A 654 29.35 -63.02 -12.36
N TYR A 655 30.62 -62.63 -12.19
CA TYR A 655 31.15 -62.26 -10.88
C TYR A 655 30.60 -60.92 -10.37
N SER A 656 30.33 -59.98 -11.28
CA SER A 656 29.77 -58.66 -10.97
C SER A 656 28.31 -58.78 -10.51
N LEU A 657 27.48 -59.52 -11.24
CA LEU A 657 26.09 -59.81 -10.87
C LEU A 657 25.99 -60.62 -9.57
N LYS A 658 26.86 -61.62 -9.37
CA LYS A 658 26.96 -62.34 -8.08
C LYS A 658 27.44 -61.46 -6.92
N PHE A 659 28.15 -60.36 -7.16
CA PHE A 659 28.47 -59.40 -6.11
C PHE A 659 27.29 -58.47 -5.82
N ALA A 660 26.62 -57.97 -6.86
CA ALA A 660 25.38 -57.19 -6.77
C ALA A 660 24.31 -57.89 -5.91
N GLU A 661 24.04 -59.18 -6.17
CA GLU A 661 23.16 -60.04 -5.37
C GLU A 661 23.55 -60.11 -3.87
N ARG A 662 24.86 -60.14 -3.55
CA ARG A 662 25.36 -60.12 -2.17
C ARG A 662 25.25 -58.75 -1.50
N VAL A 663 25.26 -57.66 -2.28
CA VAL A 663 25.09 -56.28 -1.78
C VAL A 663 23.61 -55.99 -1.52
N ARG A 664 22.71 -56.42 -2.42
CA ARG A 664 21.24 -56.28 -2.27
C ARG A 664 20.69 -56.96 -1.02
N SER A 665 21.32 -58.06 -0.59
CA SER A 665 20.95 -58.80 0.62
C SER A 665 21.47 -58.17 1.94
N VAL A 666 21.95 -56.92 1.94
CA VAL A 666 22.42 -56.21 3.14
C VAL A 666 21.37 -55.22 3.68
N GLU A 667 20.87 -55.48 4.88
CA GLU A 667 20.03 -54.55 5.64
C GLU A 667 20.87 -53.71 6.61
N LEU A 668 20.97 -52.39 6.37
CA LEU A 668 21.54 -51.47 7.37
C LEU A 668 20.50 -51.18 8.48
N GLY A 669 20.94 -51.29 9.73
CA GLY A 669 20.08 -51.05 10.90
C GLY A 669 19.66 -49.58 11.07
N PRO A 670 18.68 -49.29 11.95
CA PRO A 670 18.20 -47.93 12.17
C PRO A 670 19.28 -47.04 12.81
N GLY A 671 19.74 -46.02 12.06
CA GLY A 671 20.71 -45.03 12.54
C GLY A 671 20.13 -43.96 13.48
N LEU A 672 21.04 -43.27 14.18
CA LEU A 672 20.71 -42.09 14.98
C LEU A 672 20.72 -40.83 14.11
N ARG A 673 19.53 -40.29 13.81
CA ARG A 673 19.41 -38.97 13.18
C ARG A 673 20.02 -37.87 14.05
N ARG A 674 20.87 -37.03 13.47
CA ARG A 674 21.32 -35.77 14.06
C ARG A 674 20.51 -34.60 13.51
N ALA A 675 19.53 -34.14 14.29
CA ALA A 675 18.91 -32.83 14.13
C ALA A 675 19.32 -32.01 15.36
N GLU A 676 20.33 -31.15 15.21
CA GLU A 676 20.82 -30.32 16.31
C GLU A 676 19.92 -29.09 16.46
N LEU A 677 18.89 -29.22 17.29
CA LEU A 677 18.18 -28.06 17.84
C LEU A 677 19.17 -27.26 18.70
N GLY A 678 19.30 -25.96 18.41
CA GLY A 678 19.89 -25.02 19.36
C GLY A 678 19.09 -25.08 20.66
N SER A 679 19.77 -25.25 21.79
CA SER A 679 19.13 -25.60 23.07
C SER A 679 18.04 -24.61 23.47
N TRP A 680 16.80 -25.08 23.47
CA TRP A 680 15.65 -24.43 24.12
C TRP A 680 15.20 -25.31 25.28
N SER A 681 15.12 -24.72 26.47
CA SER A 681 14.54 -25.37 27.65
C SER A 681 13.04 -25.54 27.47
N SER A 682 12.54 -26.76 27.62
CA SER A 682 11.11 -27.05 27.56
C SER A 682 10.33 -26.28 28.63
N GLN A 683 9.50 -25.33 28.22
CA GLN A 683 8.41 -24.83 29.07
C GLN A 683 7.19 -24.47 28.21
N GLU A 684 6.06 -25.04 28.57
CA GLU A 684 4.77 -24.79 27.91
C GLU A 684 4.20 -23.46 28.44
N HIS A 685 4.38 -22.37 27.69
CA HIS A 685 3.46 -21.24 27.54
C HIS A 685 4.17 -20.14 26.72
N LEU A 686 3.55 -19.68 25.64
CA LEU A 686 4.05 -18.54 24.84
C LEU A 686 2.87 -17.76 24.26
N GLU A 687 2.26 -16.94 25.11
CA GLU A 687 1.46 -15.81 24.67
C GLU A 687 2.38 -14.76 24.03
N TRP A 688 1.88 -14.06 23.01
CA TRP A 688 2.71 -13.22 22.14
C TRP A 688 2.69 -11.75 22.60
N GLU A 689 3.59 -11.37 23.50
CA GLU A 689 3.87 -9.95 23.77
C GLU A 689 4.84 -9.35 22.74
N PRO A 690 4.56 -8.15 22.18
CA PRO A 690 5.44 -7.50 21.22
C PRO A 690 6.62 -6.79 21.91
N ALA A 691 7.79 -7.42 21.89
CA ALA A 691 9.00 -6.90 22.54
C ALA A 691 9.53 -5.60 21.87
N CYS A 692 9.65 -4.51 22.64
CA CYS A 692 10.35 -3.29 22.22
C CYS A 692 10.99 -2.51 23.40
N GLN A 693 11.91 -3.13 24.15
CA GLN A 693 12.72 -2.43 25.15
C GLN A 693 14.20 -2.40 24.77
N THR A 694 14.74 -1.19 24.62
CA THR A 694 16.17 -0.90 24.46
C THR A 694 16.90 -0.90 25.82
N PRO A 695 18.18 -1.31 25.89
CA PRO A 695 18.91 -1.37 27.16
C PRO A 695 19.21 0.02 27.74
N GLN A 696 19.19 0.13 29.08
CA GLN A 696 19.77 1.25 29.81
C GLN A 696 21.00 0.81 30.64
N PRO A 697 21.97 1.72 30.88
CA PRO A 697 23.21 1.38 31.57
C PRO A 697 23.10 1.53 33.10
N SER A 698 23.65 0.57 33.85
CA SER A 698 23.91 0.73 35.29
C SER A 698 25.27 1.40 35.53
N ALA A 699 25.30 2.36 36.45
CA ALA A 699 26.49 3.18 36.71
C ALA A 699 27.51 2.48 37.62
N ARG A 700 28.77 2.95 37.58
CA ARG A 700 29.83 2.54 38.51
C ARG A 700 29.51 3.00 39.94
N ALA A 701 29.74 2.11 40.90
CA ALA A 701 30.05 2.46 42.29
C ALA A 701 31.30 1.66 42.72
N HIS A 702 32.12 2.23 43.60
CA HIS A 702 33.45 1.70 43.94
C HIS A 702 33.47 0.96 45.29
N SER A 703 34.19 -0.16 45.35
CA SER A 703 34.92 -0.59 46.55
C SER A 703 36.09 -1.52 46.16
N ALA A 704 37.09 -1.63 47.03
CA ALA A 704 38.41 -2.22 46.76
C ALA A 704 38.55 -3.65 47.34
N PRO A 705 39.57 -4.45 46.93
CA PRO A 705 39.62 -5.88 47.26
C PRO A 705 40.23 -6.16 48.65
N SER A 706 39.95 -7.35 49.19
CA SER A 706 40.68 -7.92 50.32
C SER A 706 40.92 -9.43 50.14
N SER A 707 42.01 -9.92 50.74
CA SER A 707 42.51 -11.29 50.62
C SER A 707 41.90 -12.24 51.64
N GLY A 708 41.64 -13.50 51.25
CA GLY A 708 41.25 -14.58 52.18
C GLY A 708 41.67 -15.96 51.68
N THR A 709 42.41 -16.72 52.48
CA THR A 709 42.99 -18.03 52.12
C THR A 709 42.32 -19.20 52.85
N SER A 710 42.44 -20.41 52.27
CA SER A 710 42.09 -21.73 52.86
C SER A 710 40.57 -22.03 52.97
N SER A 711 40.10 -23.28 53.15
CA SER A 711 40.80 -24.55 53.42
C SER A 711 40.07 -25.79 52.83
N ARG A 712 40.80 -26.91 52.66
CA ARG A 712 40.24 -28.29 52.50
C ARG A 712 39.92 -28.86 53.89
N PRO A 713 38.88 -29.72 54.07
CA PRO A 713 38.98 -31.17 53.81
C PRO A 713 37.68 -31.79 53.21
N GLY A 714 37.53 -33.09 52.94
CA GLY A 714 38.50 -34.19 52.98
C GLY A 714 38.06 -35.49 53.70
N SER A 715 37.03 -36.20 53.22
CA SER A 715 36.65 -37.59 53.62
C SER A 715 35.67 -38.13 52.55
N ILE A 716 35.68 -39.34 51.95
CA ILE A 716 36.08 -40.74 52.24
C ILE A 716 34.91 -41.66 52.63
N ARG A 717 34.72 -42.72 51.81
CA ARG A 717 33.78 -43.88 51.95
C ARG A 717 32.27 -43.54 51.79
N ARG A 718 31.39 -44.49 51.43
CA ARG A 718 31.52 -45.98 51.36
C ARG A 718 30.72 -46.55 50.17
N LYS A 719 31.15 -47.68 49.58
CA LYS A 719 30.31 -48.54 48.73
C LYS A 719 29.31 -49.34 49.58
N LEU A 720 28.15 -49.69 49.02
CA LEU A 720 27.43 -50.94 49.30
C LEU A 720 26.44 -51.23 48.14
N GLN A 721 26.44 -52.48 47.65
CA GLN A 721 25.34 -53.06 46.86
C GLN A 721 24.52 -53.96 47.79
N PRO A 722 23.24 -54.22 47.48
CA PRO A 722 22.62 -55.51 47.67
C PRO A 722 22.54 -56.28 46.34
N SER A 723 22.52 -57.60 46.42
CA SER A 723 22.41 -58.52 45.27
C SER A 723 21.08 -59.28 45.30
N ALA A 724 20.40 -59.30 44.15
CA ALA A 724 19.40 -60.29 43.75
C ALA A 724 19.46 -60.40 42.22
#